data_AF-L7FMA5-F1
#
_entry.id   AF-L7FMA5-F1
#
_cell.length_a   1.000
_cell.length_b   1.000
_cell.length_c   1.000
_cell.angle_alpha   90.00
_cell.angle_beta   90.00
_cell.angle_gamma   90.00
#
_symmetry.space_group_name_H-M   'P 1'
#
loop_
_entity.id
_entity.type
_entity.pdbx_description
1 polymer ?
#
loop_
_entity_poly.entity_id
_entity_poly.type
_entity_poly.pdbx_seq_one_letter_code
_entity_poly.pdbx_strand_id
1 'polypeptide(L)'
;MYMFLLIELTSGQECQCYPVGTKSSDVFSPAGCENTETHSYCFENNFYYDTNSIFNETIIKKTLTINSTVGFKISNYFRLVDNVVLTQNGAFHIVNGTIIGANSQLLVNTFYSLAGYIQLENPQLNRPQIILWNSSYLHLNRNITNRVDFKSKTPLATQSALTLDNICILSTMFPYKFDDGIGYLISNQRLIRFCPKGTNLSNTVTCTLVNRLYTDSNYSPNYSPQTFDYPHCPCNSDKTLNCELKLMTNSVLTYSFGDIKFDAEQIPFTTPCSVKFDTSTNTFSCNNDMIFSVNFTKKVENFVINSSSKIASLNLFSNSSVFILGKTKLNNIMPMYFGEFDRSYVIMIDGTLNSNNCILLEITKEKTTCKLCNSDYRLYDGTCIIKESNCVNYNKNSICVSCSSGYVLDDNYNCILSEKCEYGTTSNCYKYNNCILNHNCIYGDGTVCIKCETGESHSKCENCANTNCLKCNSDVCRLCQTGYVLNDTKNCVKESLGFSYGISTVYCNNKFYMENFKCRNCLTKHENSILCNTNISLRCDDNFIITEDGNCITKNCKVNEINEENGQCTLPQEKCLSIVNNKCIECDSNYILTNTFTCEIMNATNSIENCKQNNQMGCIECDFGYYLSHGLCFSCSENCTSCIETSTKCLSCEIDYYQGDNYKCLPNGELTEKCDKISTVTTRRIIFLPRFCFKKQRAGVNFFPKTYF
;
A
#
# COMPACT_ATOMS: atom_id res chain seq x y z
N MET A 1 -0.90 29.55 70.39
CA MET A 1 -1.43 29.19 69.06
C MET A 1 -0.29 29.34 68.07
N TYR A 2 0.43 28.26 67.77
CA TYR A 2 1.56 28.30 66.83
C TYR A 2 1.01 28.13 65.41
N MET A 3 1.15 29.17 64.59
CA MET A 3 0.81 29.16 63.18
C MET A 3 1.97 28.52 62.42
N PHE A 4 1.78 27.28 61.95
CA PHE A 4 2.70 26.63 61.03
C PHE A 4 2.45 27.19 59.63
N LEU A 5 3.44 27.91 59.08
CA LEU A 5 3.49 28.31 57.68
C LEU A 5 4.04 27.12 56.89
N LEU A 6 3.16 26.40 56.17
CA LEU A 6 3.57 25.42 55.17
C LEU A 6 4.01 26.19 53.91
N ILE A 7 5.32 26.21 53.66
CA ILE A 7 5.88 26.67 52.39
C ILE A 7 6.01 25.42 51.51
N GLU A 8 5.07 25.23 50.60
CA GLU A 8 5.24 24.27 49.50
C GLU A 8 6.24 24.86 48.49
N LEU A 9 7.49 24.39 48.54
CA LEU A 9 8.46 24.58 47.46
C LEU A 9 8.08 23.63 46.31
N THR A 10 7.18 24.06 45.43
CA THR A 10 7.05 23.43 44.13
C THR A 10 8.30 23.77 43.32
N SER A 11 9.13 22.78 43.00
CA SER A 11 10.31 22.94 42.12
C SER A 11 9.90 23.13 40.66
N GLY A 12 8.97 24.05 40.39
CA GLY A 12 8.72 24.55 39.05
C GLY A 12 9.91 25.43 38.70
N GLN A 13 10.73 25.01 37.73
CA GLN A 13 11.81 25.82 37.19
C GLN A 13 11.20 27.14 36.67
N GLU A 14 11.44 28.23 37.41
CA GLU A 14 10.81 29.53 37.15
C GLU A 14 11.38 30.17 35.88
N CYS A 15 10.49 30.73 35.07
CA CYS A 15 10.85 31.55 33.93
C CYS A 15 11.57 32.81 34.41
N GLN A 16 12.85 32.95 34.09
CA GLN A 16 13.63 34.11 34.52
C GLN A 16 13.45 35.29 33.56
N CYS A 17 13.34 35.01 32.26
CA CYS A 17 13.32 36.01 31.20
C CYS A 17 12.19 35.78 30.20
N TYR A 18 11.61 36.87 29.71
CA TYR A 18 10.53 36.89 28.72
C TYR A 18 10.85 37.87 27.59
N PRO A 19 10.60 37.53 26.32
CA PRO A 19 10.72 38.50 25.24
C PRO A 19 9.64 39.58 25.39
N VAL A 20 10.04 40.84 25.32
CA VAL A 20 9.08 41.97 25.27
C VAL A 20 8.54 42.16 23.86
N GLY A 21 9.38 41.88 22.85
CA GLY A 21 9.01 41.93 21.44
C GLY A 21 8.84 40.55 20.80
N THR A 22 9.04 40.50 19.49
CA THR A 22 8.86 39.27 18.68
C THR A 22 10.17 38.77 18.07
N LYS A 23 11.29 39.48 18.30
CA LYS A 23 12.60 39.16 17.75
C LYS A 23 13.66 38.99 18.84
N SER A 24 14.73 38.25 18.53
CA SER A 24 15.90 38.12 19.43
C SER A 24 16.70 39.41 19.61
N SER A 25 16.61 40.33 18.66
CA SER A 25 17.15 41.69 18.78
C SER A 25 16.30 42.62 19.66
N ASP A 26 15.08 42.22 20.02
CA ASP A 26 14.23 42.98 20.93
C ASP A 26 14.67 42.81 22.40
N VAL A 27 14.16 43.68 23.27
CA VAL A 27 14.49 43.65 24.70
C VAL A 27 13.82 42.45 25.39
N PHE A 28 14.53 41.86 26.36
CA PHE A 28 13.99 40.87 27.28
C PHE A 28 13.72 41.48 28.65
N SER A 29 12.66 41.00 29.31
CA SER A 29 12.21 41.45 30.63
C SER A 29 12.34 40.30 31.64
N PRO A 30 12.68 40.57 32.92
CA PRO A 30 13.04 41.88 33.49
C PRO A 30 14.43 42.36 33.04
N ALA A 31 14.79 43.61 33.38
CA ALA A 31 16.13 44.14 33.13
C ALA A 31 17.21 43.23 33.74
N GLY A 32 18.27 42.92 32.99
CA GLY A 32 19.28 41.90 33.36
C GLY A 32 19.24 40.63 32.49
N CYS A 33 18.20 40.47 31.67
CA CYS A 33 18.05 39.37 30.70
C CYS A 33 18.83 39.57 29.39
N GLU A 34 19.86 40.42 29.39
CA GLU A 34 20.70 40.71 28.22
C GLU A 34 21.66 39.55 27.90
N ASN A 35 22.13 38.84 28.94
CA ASN A 35 22.96 37.66 28.77
C ASN A 35 22.09 36.39 28.64
N THR A 36 21.98 35.92 27.40
CA THR A 36 21.17 34.74 27.03
C THR A 36 21.74 33.41 27.53
N GLU A 37 23.02 33.36 27.91
CA GLU A 37 23.72 32.13 28.29
C GLU A 37 23.59 31.76 29.78
N THR A 38 22.97 32.61 30.60
CA THR A 38 22.86 32.37 32.05
C THR A 38 21.42 32.15 32.55
N HIS A 39 20.41 32.53 31.77
CA HIS A 39 19.01 32.56 32.23
C HIS A 39 18.09 31.61 31.47
N SER A 40 16.96 31.26 32.09
CA SER A 40 15.83 30.58 31.43
C SER A 40 14.92 31.58 30.70
N TYR A 41 14.65 31.32 29.43
CA TYR A 41 13.84 32.19 28.57
C TYR A 41 12.53 31.50 28.20
N CYS A 42 11.42 32.14 28.57
CA CYS A 42 10.07 31.62 28.36
C CYS A 42 9.38 32.31 27.19
N PHE A 43 8.94 31.51 26.23
CA PHE A 43 8.26 31.95 25.03
C PHE A 43 6.78 31.60 25.09
N GLU A 44 5.94 32.61 24.93
CA GLU A 44 4.48 32.52 24.97
C GLU A 44 3.80 32.97 23.68
N ASN A 45 4.53 33.65 22.79
CA ASN A 45 4.05 34.15 21.51
C ASN A 45 5.02 33.74 20.40
N ASN A 46 4.55 33.82 19.15
CA ASN A 46 5.40 33.60 17.98
C ASN A 46 6.66 34.46 18.06
N PHE A 47 7.80 33.85 17.74
CA PHE A 47 9.10 34.47 17.95
C PHE A 47 10.03 34.24 16.76
N TYR A 48 10.93 35.19 16.54
CA TYR A 48 11.82 35.23 15.38
C TYR A 48 13.28 35.42 15.83
N TYR A 49 14.12 34.42 15.59
CA TYR A 49 15.56 34.55 15.79
C TYR A 49 16.20 35.26 14.59
N ASP A 50 16.59 36.52 14.80
CA ASP A 50 17.31 37.38 13.85
C ASP A 50 18.78 37.59 14.20
N THR A 51 19.23 37.12 15.37
CA THR A 51 20.63 37.22 15.82
C THR A 51 21.19 35.85 16.20
N ASN A 52 22.51 35.68 16.02
CA ASN A 52 23.23 34.50 16.53
C ASN A 52 23.39 34.64 18.05
N SER A 53 22.52 33.97 18.81
CA SER A 53 22.54 33.99 20.28
C SER A 53 22.42 32.57 20.82
N ILE A 54 23.16 32.29 21.90
CA ILE A 54 23.13 31.01 22.61
C ILE A 54 22.24 31.18 23.84
N PHE A 55 21.19 30.38 23.93
CA PHE A 55 20.28 30.42 25.08
C PHE A 55 20.66 29.32 26.07
N ASN A 56 20.73 29.66 27.36
CA ASN A 56 20.96 28.64 28.38
C ASN A 56 19.80 27.65 28.43
N GLU A 57 18.59 28.17 28.63
CA GLU A 57 17.39 27.35 28.65
C GLU A 57 16.27 28.04 27.87
N THR A 58 15.73 27.33 26.88
CA THR A 58 14.55 27.76 26.12
C THR A 58 13.34 26.98 26.61
N ILE A 59 12.33 27.66 27.12
CA ILE A 59 11.08 27.05 27.60
C ILE A 59 9.91 27.58 26.77
N ILE A 60 9.18 26.68 26.13
CA ILE A 60 7.98 27.05 25.36
C ILE A 60 6.76 26.78 26.23
N LYS A 61 6.03 27.84 26.56
CA LYS A 61 4.91 27.81 27.52
C LYS A 61 3.54 27.74 26.84
N LYS A 62 3.45 28.12 25.57
CA LYS A 62 2.21 28.11 24.77
C LYS A 62 2.47 27.61 23.36
N THR A 63 1.41 27.16 22.69
CA THR A 63 1.46 26.78 21.27
C THR A 63 1.82 28.00 20.42
N LEU A 64 2.93 27.90 19.69
CA LEU A 64 3.50 29.01 18.93
C LEU A 64 4.39 28.51 17.77
N THR A 65 4.78 29.44 16.91
CA THR A 65 5.76 29.23 15.85
C THR A 65 7.04 30.01 16.14
N ILE A 66 8.17 29.32 16.02
CA ILE A 66 9.50 29.93 16.00
C ILE A 66 10.04 29.93 14.58
N ASN A 67 10.50 31.09 14.13
CA ASN A 67 11.21 31.24 12.87
C ASN A 67 12.66 31.65 13.13
N SER A 68 13.58 31.26 12.25
CA SER A 68 14.98 31.69 12.28
C SER A 68 15.49 31.86 10.85
N THR A 69 16.12 33.01 10.57
CA THR A 69 16.92 33.23 9.34
C THR A 69 18.41 33.18 9.57
N VAL A 70 18.83 33.08 10.83
CA VAL A 70 20.21 32.82 11.19
C VAL A 70 20.51 31.32 11.08
N GLY A 71 21.78 30.93 11.21
CA GLY A 71 22.24 29.54 11.09
C GLY A 71 21.65 28.62 12.19
N PHE A 72 22.49 27.84 12.86
CA PHE A 72 22.00 27.02 13.99
C PHE A 72 21.69 27.92 15.19
N LYS A 73 20.42 28.03 15.59
CA LYS A 73 20.05 28.55 16.91
C LYS A 73 20.44 27.53 17.97
N ILE A 74 21.22 27.96 18.95
CA ILE A 74 21.78 27.09 19.99
C ILE A 74 21.02 27.26 21.29
N SER A 75 20.64 26.15 21.91
CA SER A 75 20.09 26.12 23.28
C SER A 75 20.83 25.06 24.09
N ASN A 76 21.30 25.37 25.30
CA ASN A 76 21.90 24.33 26.15
C ASN A 76 20.82 23.34 26.59
N TYR A 77 19.71 23.87 27.11
CA TYR A 77 18.53 23.11 27.50
C TYR A 77 17.31 23.60 26.74
N PHE A 78 16.43 22.68 26.37
CA PHE A 78 15.18 22.99 25.68
C PHE A 78 14.03 22.24 26.33
N ARG A 79 12.93 22.96 26.59
CA ARG A 79 11.74 22.39 27.21
C ARG A 79 10.47 22.83 26.51
N LEU A 80 9.64 21.85 26.15
CA LEU A 80 8.24 22.05 25.80
C LEU A 80 7.41 21.69 27.03
N VAL A 81 6.58 22.59 27.57
CA VAL A 81 5.66 22.23 28.66
C VAL A 81 4.49 21.40 28.13
N ASP A 82 3.67 20.85 29.02
CA ASP A 82 2.51 20.01 28.67
C ASP A 82 1.47 20.72 27.78
N ASN A 83 0.83 19.95 26.90
CA ASN A 83 -0.23 20.38 26.00
C ASN A 83 0.15 21.53 25.05
N VAL A 84 1.40 21.59 24.61
CA VAL A 84 1.92 22.63 23.71
C VAL A 84 2.32 22.05 22.36
N VAL A 85 2.04 22.78 21.28
CA VAL A 85 2.59 22.49 19.95
C VAL A 85 3.57 23.59 19.56
N LEU A 86 4.83 23.24 19.30
CA LEU A 86 5.81 24.16 18.73
C LEU A 86 6.02 23.83 17.25
N THR A 87 5.81 24.81 16.39
CA THR A 87 6.29 24.74 15.00
C THR A 87 7.62 25.49 14.88
N GLN A 88 8.64 24.83 14.39
CA GLN A 88 9.98 25.38 14.27
C GLN A 88 10.43 25.41 12.81
N ASN A 89 10.69 26.63 12.33
CA ASN A 89 11.20 26.92 11.01
C ASN A 89 12.59 27.58 11.16
N GLY A 90 13.64 26.94 10.62
CA GLY A 90 15.03 27.33 10.81
C GLY A 90 15.83 26.44 11.79
N ALA A 91 17.14 26.35 11.56
CA ALA A 91 18.00 25.32 12.13
C ALA A 91 18.15 25.45 13.65
N PHE A 92 18.02 24.34 14.38
CA PHE A 92 18.26 24.30 15.83
C PHE A 92 19.31 23.27 16.21
N HIS A 93 20.11 23.62 17.20
CA HIS A 93 21.05 22.76 17.87
C HIS A 93 20.80 22.79 19.38
N ILE A 94 20.61 21.61 19.98
CA ILE A 94 20.46 21.47 21.44
C ILE A 94 21.69 20.74 21.98
N VAL A 95 22.32 21.32 23.02
CA VAL A 95 23.66 20.89 23.48
C VAL A 95 23.59 19.87 24.63
N ASN A 96 22.74 20.07 25.63
CA ASN A 96 22.77 19.28 26.88
C ASN A 96 21.50 18.46 27.12
N GLY A 97 20.32 19.00 26.82
CA GLY A 97 19.09 18.30 27.16
C GLY A 97 17.82 18.84 26.51
N THR A 98 16.92 17.93 26.16
CA THR A 98 15.59 18.21 25.59
C THR A 98 14.53 17.51 26.43
N ILE A 99 13.51 18.24 26.91
CA ILE A 99 12.34 17.69 27.59
C ILE A 99 11.09 18.09 26.82
N ILE A 100 10.26 17.12 26.43
CA ILE A 100 8.97 17.36 25.80
C ILE A 100 7.87 16.87 26.75
N GLY A 101 7.08 17.82 27.25
CA GLY A 101 5.97 17.58 28.17
C GLY A 101 4.86 16.70 27.59
N ALA A 102 3.97 16.26 28.46
CA ALA A 102 2.87 15.35 28.11
C ALA A 102 1.92 15.99 27.10
N ASN A 103 1.45 15.18 26.13
CA ASN A 103 0.56 15.61 25.03
C ASN A 103 1.12 16.74 24.14
N SER A 104 2.41 17.07 24.25
CA SER A 104 3.03 18.14 23.48
C SER A 104 3.70 17.62 22.22
N GLN A 105 3.79 18.46 21.18
CA GLN A 105 4.39 18.13 19.90
C GLN A 105 5.39 19.19 19.44
N LEU A 106 6.56 18.74 19.01
CA LEU A 106 7.57 19.53 18.34
C LEU A 106 7.53 19.21 16.83
N LEU A 107 7.17 20.20 16.02
CA LEU A 107 7.13 20.11 14.56
C LEU A 107 8.34 20.84 13.98
N VAL A 108 9.24 20.10 13.33
CA VAL A 108 10.48 20.66 12.77
C VAL A 108 10.45 20.61 11.24
N ASN A 109 10.58 21.77 10.62
CA ASN A 109 10.49 21.94 9.17
C ASN A 109 11.84 22.25 8.50
N THR A 110 12.94 21.81 9.11
CA THR A 110 14.32 22.20 8.74
C THR A 110 15.35 21.31 9.45
N PHE A 111 16.62 21.72 9.50
CA PHE A 111 17.71 21.04 10.20
C PHE A 111 17.50 20.98 11.71
N TYR A 112 17.66 19.79 12.27
CA TYR A 112 17.56 19.55 13.70
C TYR A 112 18.77 18.78 14.20
N SER A 113 19.44 19.30 15.23
CA SER A 113 20.60 18.64 15.83
C SER A 113 20.42 18.51 17.34
N LEU A 114 20.63 17.29 17.83
CA LEU A 114 20.44 16.91 19.22
C LEU A 114 21.73 16.34 19.81
N ALA A 115 22.14 16.91 20.94
CA ALA A 115 23.11 16.35 21.86
C ALA A 115 22.53 16.22 23.28
N GLY A 116 23.26 15.46 24.10
CA GLY A 116 22.85 15.20 25.47
C GLY A 116 21.57 14.36 25.54
N TYR A 117 20.79 14.53 26.61
CA TYR A 117 19.65 13.65 26.85
C TYR A 117 18.36 14.15 26.19
N ILE A 118 17.52 13.23 25.72
CA ILE A 118 16.14 13.49 25.37
C ILE A 118 15.19 12.77 26.31
N GLN A 119 14.15 13.46 26.76
CA GLN A 119 13.10 12.95 27.62
C GLN A 119 11.73 13.31 27.07
N LEU A 120 10.87 12.31 26.90
CA LEU A 120 9.45 12.50 26.60
C LEU A 120 8.61 12.13 27.81
N GLU A 121 7.67 12.99 28.15
CA GLU A 121 6.71 12.74 29.22
C GLU A 121 5.43 12.10 28.64
N ASN A 122 5.04 10.94 29.18
CA ASN A 122 3.87 10.16 28.76
C ASN A 122 3.75 9.88 27.24
N PRO A 123 4.82 9.33 26.60
CA PRO A 123 4.80 9.04 25.17
C PRO A 123 3.75 7.98 24.82
N GLN A 124 2.98 8.23 23.76
CA GLN A 124 1.92 7.33 23.29
C GLN A 124 2.37 6.56 22.05
N LEU A 125 2.04 5.27 21.98
CA LEU A 125 2.33 4.45 20.81
C LEU A 125 1.61 5.01 19.58
N ASN A 126 2.31 5.08 18.44
CA ASN A 126 1.81 5.60 17.16
C ASN A 126 1.40 7.10 17.18
N ARG A 127 1.80 7.86 18.21
CA ARG A 127 1.61 9.32 18.29
C ARG A 127 2.95 10.00 18.65
N PRO A 128 3.84 10.20 17.67
CA PRO A 128 5.14 10.83 17.90
C PRO A 128 4.99 12.25 18.46
N GLN A 129 5.83 12.59 19.43
CA GLN A 129 5.90 13.94 20.01
C GLN A 129 6.93 14.83 19.30
N ILE A 130 7.79 14.27 18.44
CA ILE A 130 8.73 15.03 17.62
C ILE A 130 8.55 14.56 16.19
N ILE A 131 8.16 15.50 15.33
CA ILE A 131 7.75 15.25 13.96
C ILE A 131 8.61 16.12 13.05
N LEU A 132 9.27 15.48 12.09
CA LEU A 132 10.13 16.14 11.11
C LEU A 132 9.48 16.03 9.74
N TRP A 133 8.68 17.05 9.37
CA TRP A 133 7.90 17.06 8.13
C TRP A 133 8.72 17.45 6.90
N ASN A 134 9.57 18.46 7.05
CA ASN A 134 10.40 19.00 5.96
C ASN A 134 11.85 19.14 6.43
N SER A 135 12.36 18.12 7.12
CA SER A 135 13.74 18.08 7.59
C SER A 135 14.56 17.21 6.65
N SER A 136 15.54 17.81 5.99
CA SER A 136 16.57 17.07 5.25
C SER A 136 17.75 16.65 6.14
N TYR A 137 17.71 16.96 7.44
CA TYR A 137 18.83 16.70 8.35
C TYR A 137 18.38 16.55 9.81
N LEU A 138 18.42 15.33 10.33
CA LEU A 138 18.47 15.05 11.76
C LEU A 138 19.88 14.60 12.14
N HIS A 139 20.49 15.32 13.07
CA HIS A 139 21.82 14.99 13.58
C HIS A 139 21.74 14.59 15.05
N LEU A 140 22.02 13.32 15.31
CA LEU A 140 22.20 12.78 16.66
C LEU A 140 23.70 12.71 16.95
N ASN A 141 24.19 13.62 17.80
CA ASN A 141 25.62 13.77 18.08
C ASN A 141 26.22 12.48 18.67
N ARG A 142 27.41 12.09 18.17
CA ARG A 142 28.17 10.98 18.74
C ARG A 142 29.67 11.15 18.52
N ASN A 143 30.46 11.01 19.58
CA ASN A 143 31.92 11.03 19.53
C ASN A 143 32.48 12.31 18.89
N ILE A 144 31.82 13.45 19.11
CA ILE A 144 32.31 14.77 18.70
C ILE A 144 33.13 15.36 19.83
N THR A 145 34.38 15.70 19.55
CA THR A 145 35.26 16.40 20.49
C THR A 145 34.58 17.67 21.04
N ASN A 146 34.54 17.81 22.37
CA ASN A 146 33.89 18.92 23.08
C ASN A 146 32.36 19.01 22.95
N ARG A 147 31.65 17.93 22.57
CA ARG A 147 30.19 17.87 22.65
C ARG A 147 29.72 16.61 23.38
N VAL A 148 28.55 16.71 23.99
CA VAL A 148 27.93 15.59 24.70
C VAL A 148 27.27 14.66 23.68
N ASP A 149 27.48 13.37 23.84
CA ASP A 149 26.79 12.35 23.02
C ASP A 149 25.28 12.37 23.27
N PHE A 150 24.53 12.08 22.21
CA PHE A 150 23.09 11.90 22.29
C PHE A 150 22.73 10.66 23.13
N LYS A 151 21.78 10.83 24.06
CA LYS A 151 21.24 9.77 24.92
C LYS A 151 19.72 9.87 24.99
N SER A 152 19.03 8.73 25.00
CA SER A 152 17.58 8.71 25.26
C SER A 152 17.30 8.17 26.66
N LYS A 153 16.54 8.91 27.46
CA LYS A 153 16.13 8.52 28.83
C LYS A 153 14.71 7.91 28.89
N THR A 154 13.95 7.86 27.79
CA THR A 154 12.53 7.42 27.76
C THR A 154 12.08 6.87 26.39
N PRO A 155 10.94 6.14 26.29
CA PRO A 155 10.44 5.56 25.04
C PRO A 155 10.00 6.63 24.03
N LEU A 156 10.42 6.47 22.78
CA LEU A 156 10.35 7.52 21.77
C LEU A 156 10.03 6.94 20.40
N ALA A 157 8.96 7.46 19.79
CA ALA A 157 8.66 7.37 18.37
C ALA A 157 9.11 8.70 17.72
N THR A 158 10.21 8.71 16.95
CA THR A 158 10.74 9.87 16.18
C THR A 158 11.00 9.49 14.74
N GLN A 159 11.07 10.40 13.76
CA GLN A 159 11.39 10.09 12.35
C GLN A 159 12.75 10.67 11.94
N SER A 160 13.47 10.05 11.00
CA SER A 160 14.20 10.71 9.87
C SER A 160 15.10 9.73 9.10
N ALA A 161 15.27 10.00 7.80
CA ALA A 161 16.29 9.42 6.94
C ALA A 161 17.67 10.06 7.24
N LEU A 162 18.75 9.27 7.13
CA LEU A 162 20.12 9.67 7.45
C LEU A 162 21.01 9.60 6.20
N THR A 163 21.84 10.63 6.00
CA THR A 163 23.02 10.62 5.12
C THR A 163 24.27 11.09 5.89
N LEU A 164 25.43 10.68 5.36
CA LEU A 164 26.65 10.23 6.03
C LEU A 164 27.52 11.31 6.71
N ASP A 165 27.98 11.01 7.93
CA ASP A 165 29.39 11.19 8.34
C ASP A 165 29.72 10.30 9.57
N ASN A 166 31.00 9.97 9.81
CA ASN A 166 31.49 9.03 10.86
C ASN A 166 31.28 9.51 12.32
N ILE A 167 30.60 10.62 12.51
CA ILE A 167 30.52 11.41 13.75
C ILE A 167 29.06 11.48 14.29
N CYS A 168 28.18 10.68 13.70
CA CYS A 168 26.73 10.68 13.96
C CYS A 168 26.21 9.26 14.23
N ILE A 169 25.02 9.12 14.83
CA ILE A 169 24.27 7.85 14.77
C ILE A 169 23.67 7.72 13.36
N LEU A 170 24.16 6.77 12.55
CA LEU A 170 23.68 6.53 11.18
C LEU A 170 22.45 5.60 11.15
N SER A 171 21.65 5.64 10.09
CA SER A 171 20.46 4.78 9.93
C SER A 171 20.85 3.30 9.93
N THR A 172 21.99 3.00 9.33
CA THR A 172 22.60 1.66 9.28
C THR A 172 23.01 1.12 10.66
N MET A 173 23.10 1.97 11.68
CA MET A 173 23.41 1.55 13.04
C MET A 173 22.19 1.05 13.82
N PHE A 174 20.98 1.17 13.27
CA PHE A 174 19.78 0.67 13.92
C PHE A 174 19.62 -0.84 13.67
N PRO A 175 19.21 -1.63 14.69
CA PRO A 175 18.84 -1.21 16.04
C PRO A 175 20.03 -0.73 16.89
N TYR A 176 19.91 0.48 17.44
CA TYR A 176 20.96 1.13 18.21
C TYR A 176 20.75 0.91 19.71
N LYS A 177 21.78 0.47 20.42
CA LYS A 177 21.73 0.19 21.86
C LYS A 177 22.10 1.44 22.65
N PHE A 178 21.15 1.95 23.42
CA PHE A 178 21.35 3.02 24.39
C PHE A 178 21.52 2.45 25.80
N ASP A 179 21.99 3.27 26.73
CA ASP A 179 22.13 2.89 28.15
C ASP A 179 20.80 2.42 28.75
N ASP A 180 19.67 2.99 28.33
CA ASP A 180 18.33 2.74 28.91
C ASP A 180 17.41 1.87 28.04
N GLY A 181 17.86 1.40 26.87
CA GLY A 181 17.02 0.63 25.95
C GLY A 181 17.60 0.46 24.55
N ILE A 182 16.75 0.09 23.59
CA ILE A 182 17.12 -0.12 22.19
C ILE A 182 16.23 0.75 21.30
N GLY A 183 16.84 1.55 20.43
CA GLY A 183 16.14 2.23 19.35
C GLY A 183 16.07 1.36 18.11
N TYR A 184 14.91 1.24 17.50
CA TYR A 184 14.66 0.54 16.25
C TYR A 184 14.28 1.53 15.17
N LEU A 185 14.67 1.29 13.92
CA LEU A 185 14.31 2.14 12.79
C LEU A 185 13.36 1.36 11.88
N ILE A 186 12.08 1.72 11.88
CA ILE A 186 10.97 1.01 11.25
C ILE A 186 10.22 1.90 10.25
N SER A 187 9.23 1.35 9.53
CA SER A 187 8.40 2.05 8.54
C SER A 187 9.23 2.58 7.36
N ASN A 188 10.05 1.71 6.79
CA ASN A 188 11.05 2.06 5.75
C ASN A 188 12.02 3.16 6.20
N GLN A 189 12.59 3.00 7.40
CA GLN A 189 13.54 3.95 7.96
C GLN A 189 13.00 5.36 8.23
N ARG A 190 11.70 5.47 8.48
CA ARG A 190 11.03 6.73 8.77
C ARG A 190 10.51 6.84 10.20
N LEU A 191 10.68 5.82 11.03
CA LEU A 191 10.22 5.83 12.42
C LEU A 191 11.25 5.14 13.32
N ILE A 192 12.04 5.92 14.05
CA ILE A 192 12.77 5.54 15.24
C ILE A 192 11.75 5.19 16.35
N ARG A 193 11.80 3.98 16.88
CA ARG A 193 10.99 3.49 18.02
C ARG A 193 11.92 2.99 19.11
N PHE A 194 11.92 3.64 20.28
CA PHE A 194 12.72 3.23 21.43
C PHE A 194 11.93 2.30 22.34
N CYS A 195 12.53 1.15 22.64
CA CYS A 195 12.04 0.16 23.57
C CYS A 195 12.92 0.20 24.84
N PRO A 196 12.38 0.55 26.01
CA PRO A 196 13.13 0.49 27.26
C PRO A 196 13.63 -0.92 27.54
N LYS A 197 14.70 -1.04 28.35
CA LYS A 197 15.22 -2.36 28.79
C LYS A 197 14.10 -3.28 29.27
N GLY A 198 14.06 -4.50 28.74
CA GLY A 198 13.05 -5.51 29.08
C GLY A 198 11.71 -5.36 28.33
N THR A 199 11.56 -4.37 27.46
CA THR A 199 10.35 -4.18 26.62
C THR A 199 10.60 -4.72 25.21
N ASN A 200 9.66 -5.51 24.68
CA ASN A 200 9.71 -6.00 23.30
C ASN A 200 9.28 -4.91 22.31
N LEU A 201 9.86 -4.94 21.11
CA LEU A 201 9.41 -4.10 19.99
C LEU A 201 7.99 -4.47 19.59
N SER A 202 7.09 -3.49 19.60
CA SER A 202 5.83 -3.60 18.86
C SER A 202 6.10 -3.36 17.37
N ASN A 203 5.64 -4.25 16.51
CA ASN A 203 5.75 -4.11 15.05
C ASN A 203 4.52 -3.45 14.42
N THR A 204 3.55 -3.00 15.24
CA THR A 204 2.35 -2.33 14.74
C THR A 204 2.59 -0.84 14.55
N VAL A 205 2.27 -0.33 13.37
CA VAL A 205 2.29 1.10 13.03
C VAL A 205 0.90 1.47 12.54
N THR A 206 0.31 2.51 13.14
CA THR A 206 -1.01 3.01 12.75
C THR A 206 -0.85 4.31 11.98
N CYS A 207 -1.41 4.36 10.78
CA CYS A 207 -1.40 5.52 9.89
C CYS A 207 -2.84 5.96 9.60
N THR A 208 -3.16 7.22 9.81
CA THR A 208 -4.48 7.77 9.51
C THR A 208 -4.44 8.50 8.19
N LEU A 209 -5.24 8.04 7.23
CA LEU A 209 -5.42 8.72 5.96
C LEU A 209 -6.24 10.00 6.18
N VAL A 210 -5.61 11.15 5.95
CA VAL A 210 -6.22 12.48 6.14
C VAL A 210 -6.83 13.01 4.84
N ASN A 211 -6.37 12.51 3.69
CA ASN A 211 -6.97 12.80 2.38
C ASN A 211 -7.94 11.71 1.93
N ARG A 212 -8.87 12.02 1.03
CA ARG A 212 -9.80 11.00 0.49
C ARG A 212 -9.12 10.00 -0.45
N LEU A 213 -8.01 10.37 -1.06
CA LEU A 213 -7.35 9.61 -2.12
C LEU A 213 -5.91 9.28 -1.69
N TYR A 214 -5.54 8.01 -1.85
CA TYR A 214 -4.18 7.51 -1.70
C TYR A 214 -3.76 6.76 -2.96
N THR A 215 -2.67 7.17 -3.59
CA THR A 215 -2.07 6.49 -4.75
C THR A 215 -0.67 6.00 -4.39
N ASP A 216 -0.47 4.67 -4.41
CA ASP A 216 0.81 4.07 -4.01
C ASP A 216 1.98 4.49 -4.93
N SER A 217 1.70 4.76 -6.21
CA SER A 217 2.70 5.14 -7.22
C SER A 217 3.22 6.57 -7.11
N ASN A 218 2.49 7.49 -6.46
CA ASN A 218 2.80 8.93 -6.46
C ASN A 218 3.19 9.44 -5.07
N TYR A 219 3.31 8.56 -4.08
CA TYR A 219 3.61 8.98 -2.72
C TYR A 219 5.11 9.30 -2.56
N SER A 220 5.44 10.59 -2.65
CA SER A 220 6.75 11.10 -2.22
C SER A 220 6.66 11.63 -0.79
N PRO A 221 7.32 10.98 0.19
CA PRO A 221 7.25 11.40 1.60
C PRO A 221 7.81 12.80 1.84
N ASN A 222 8.67 13.32 0.96
CA ASN A 222 9.28 14.64 1.10
C ASN A 222 8.36 15.79 0.66
N TYR A 223 7.27 15.51 -0.07
CA TYR A 223 6.43 16.55 -0.70
C TYR A 223 4.94 16.42 -0.43
N SER A 224 4.48 15.37 0.28
CA SER A 224 3.05 15.14 0.53
C SER A 224 2.65 15.16 2.02
N PRO A 225 2.92 16.26 2.77
CA PRO A 225 2.62 16.36 4.22
C PRO A 225 1.11 16.39 4.57
N GLN A 226 0.22 15.94 3.68
CA GLN A 226 -1.23 16.08 3.85
C GLN A 226 -2.02 14.79 3.59
N THR A 227 -1.38 13.73 3.07
CA THR A 227 -2.13 12.50 2.76
C THR A 227 -2.35 11.63 4.01
N PHE A 228 -1.38 11.60 4.93
CA PHE A 228 -1.47 10.89 6.20
C PHE A 228 -1.18 11.81 7.39
N ASP A 229 -1.57 11.36 8.59
CA ASP A 229 -1.37 12.05 9.86
C ASP A 229 0.10 12.23 10.26
N TYR A 230 0.99 11.38 9.75
CA TYR A 230 2.43 11.46 10.04
C TYR A 230 3.33 11.20 8.81
N PRO A 231 4.55 11.76 8.76
CA PRO A 231 5.45 11.61 7.62
C PRO A 231 6.06 10.21 7.47
N HIS A 232 5.96 9.35 8.49
CA HIS A 232 6.42 7.96 8.42
C HIS A 232 5.41 7.04 7.72
N CYS A 233 4.19 7.54 7.52
CA CYS A 233 3.15 6.88 6.78
C CYS A 233 3.34 7.08 5.27
N PRO A 234 2.72 6.24 4.44
CA PRO A 234 2.07 4.99 4.82
C PRO A 234 3.12 3.91 5.12
N CYS A 235 2.76 2.97 6.01
CA CYS A 235 3.61 1.84 6.41
C CYS A 235 3.38 0.56 5.59
N ASN A 236 2.50 0.59 4.58
CA ASN A 236 2.02 -0.59 3.86
C ASN A 236 3.07 -1.25 2.98
N SER A 237 4.13 -0.52 2.60
CA SER A 237 5.26 -1.06 1.83
C SER A 237 6.31 -1.78 2.69
N ASP A 238 6.29 -1.60 4.02
CA ASP A 238 7.22 -2.28 4.92
C ASP A 238 6.68 -3.68 5.29
N LYS A 239 7.26 -4.72 4.69
CA LYS A 239 6.82 -6.12 4.90
C LYS A 239 7.08 -6.63 6.32
N THR A 240 7.90 -5.94 7.11
CA THR A 240 8.29 -6.36 8.47
C THR A 240 7.30 -5.88 9.54
N LEU A 241 6.37 -5.00 9.17
CA LEU A 241 5.42 -4.38 10.08
C LEU A 241 3.98 -4.87 9.89
N ASN A 242 3.20 -4.75 10.96
CA ASN A 242 1.74 -4.75 10.87
C ASN A 242 1.28 -3.31 10.66
N CYS A 243 1.00 -2.96 9.39
CA CYS A 243 0.51 -1.63 9.05
C CYS A 243 -1.01 -1.55 9.20
N GLU A 244 -1.46 -0.70 10.12
CA GLU A 244 -2.86 -0.41 10.38
C GLU A 244 -3.23 0.93 9.75
N LEU A 245 -4.07 0.91 8.73
CA LEU A 245 -4.58 2.12 8.10
C LEU A 245 -5.93 2.50 8.72
N LYS A 246 -5.98 3.65 9.38
CA LYS A 246 -7.24 4.32 9.72
C LYS A 246 -7.70 5.09 8.50
N LEU A 247 -8.82 4.67 7.93
CA LEU A 247 -9.41 5.29 6.75
C LEU A 247 -10.48 6.29 7.19
N MET A 248 -10.79 7.27 6.35
CA MET A 248 -11.96 8.13 6.50
C MET A 248 -13.10 7.67 5.59
N THR A 249 -14.34 8.10 5.85
CA THR A 249 -15.49 7.82 4.97
C THR A 249 -15.18 8.23 3.53
N ASN A 250 -15.47 7.35 2.56
CA ASN A 250 -15.14 7.53 1.13
C ASN A 250 -13.64 7.50 0.80
N SER A 251 -12.81 6.84 1.61
CA SER A 251 -11.39 6.65 1.26
C SER A 251 -11.25 5.77 0.01
N VAL A 252 -10.32 6.15 -0.86
CA VAL A 252 -9.99 5.41 -2.08
C VAL A 252 -8.49 5.10 -2.05
N LEU A 253 -8.17 3.81 -2.13
CA LEU A 253 -6.81 3.31 -2.29
C LEU A 253 -6.63 2.91 -3.76
N THR A 254 -5.74 3.61 -4.45
CA THR A 254 -5.42 3.38 -5.86
C THR A 254 -4.10 2.62 -5.98
N TYR A 255 -4.16 1.48 -6.65
CA TYR A 255 -3.06 0.58 -6.96
C TYR A 255 -2.84 0.50 -8.47
N SER A 256 -1.76 -0.16 -8.88
CA SER A 256 -1.44 -0.37 -10.30
C SER A 256 -2.51 -1.15 -11.07
N PHE A 257 -3.30 -1.99 -10.38
CA PHE A 257 -4.39 -2.79 -10.95
C PHE A 257 -5.74 -2.06 -11.01
N GLY A 258 -5.90 -0.95 -10.27
CA GLY A 258 -7.18 -0.28 -10.07
C GLY A 258 -7.37 0.21 -8.64
N ASP A 259 -8.63 0.40 -8.24
CA ASP A 259 -8.99 1.10 -7.02
C ASP A 259 -9.76 0.20 -6.03
N ILE A 260 -9.53 0.44 -4.75
CA ILE A 260 -10.34 -0.08 -3.65
C ILE A 260 -10.96 1.10 -2.92
N LYS A 261 -12.29 1.22 -2.99
CA LYS A 261 -13.06 2.30 -2.38
C LYS A 261 -13.80 1.81 -1.15
N PHE A 262 -13.67 2.50 -0.02
CA PHE A 262 -14.35 2.20 1.22
C PHE A 262 -15.59 3.08 1.38
N ASP A 263 -16.75 2.47 1.58
CA ASP A 263 -18.04 3.16 1.48
C ASP A 263 -18.44 3.90 2.76
N ALA A 264 -19.27 4.94 2.63
CA ALA A 264 -19.56 5.92 3.68
C ALA A 264 -20.68 5.55 4.67
N GLU A 265 -21.33 4.40 4.51
CA GLU A 265 -22.50 4.04 5.34
C GLU A 265 -22.18 3.68 6.79
N GLN A 266 -20.90 3.64 7.17
CA GLN A 266 -20.48 3.42 8.55
C GLN A 266 -19.81 4.67 9.12
N ILE A 267 -20.23 5.02 10.34
CA ILE A 267 -19.73 6.09 11.22
C ILE A 267 -18.20 6.24 11.08
N PRO A 268 -17.61 7.46 11.14
CA PRO A 268 -16.17 7.70 11.04
C PRO A 268 -15.38 6.58 11.73
N PHE A 269 -14.61 5.84 10.93
CA PHE A 269 -13.99 4.57 11.31
C PHE A 269 -13.25 4.70 12.66
N THR A 270 -13.89 4.30 13.75
CA THR A 270 -13.28 4.35 15.08
C THR A 270 -12.20 3.26 15.23
N THR A 271 -12.25 2.23 14.39
CA THR A 271 -11.33 1.09 14.39
C THR A 271 -10.44 1.07 13.13
N PRO A 272 -9.10 1.16 13.27
CA PRO A 272 -8.16 0.98 12.15
C PRO A 272 -8.37 -0.37 11.46
N CYS A 273 -8.24 -0.51 10.13
CA CYS A 273 -8.05 -1.84 9.50
C CYS A 273 -6.58 -2.06 9.19
N SER A 274 -6.05 -3.25 9.52
CA SER A 274 -4.81 -3.73 8.92
C SER A 274 -5.05 -4.03 7.44
N VAL A 275 -4.78 -3.06 6.59
CA VAL A 275 -4.90 -3.20 5.14
C VAL A 275 -3.53 -3.50 4.57
N LYS A 276 -3.42 -4.63 3.87
CA LYS A 276 -2.19 -5.04 3.21
C LYS A 276 -2.48 -5.43 1.78
N PHE A 277 -1.71 -4.88 0.85
CA PHE A 277 -1.68 -5.37 -0.52
C PHE A 277 -0.31 -5.97 -0.80
N ASP A 278 -0.28 -7.27 -1.09
CA ASP A 278 0.93 -7.97 -1.51
C ASP A 278 0.93 -8.10 -3.04
N THR A 279 1.74 -7.27 -3.68
CA THR A 279 1.92 -7.26 -5.14
C THR A 279 2.49 -8.55 -5.70
N SER A 280 3.22 -9.34 -4.89
CA SER A 280 3.82 -10.59 -5.35
C SER A 280 2.81 -11.72 -5.49
N THR A 281 1.72 -11.65 -4.73
CA THR A 281 0.63 -12.64 -4.73
C THR A 281 -0.69 -12.06 -5.23
N ASN A 282 -0.73 -10.77 -5.59
CA ASN A 282 -1.96 -10.00 -5.83
C ASN A 282 -3.01 -10.19 -4.73
N THR A 283 -2.55 -10.23 -3.48
CA THR A 283 -3.42 -10.47 -2.33
C THR A 283 -3.72 -9.17 -1.60
N PHE A 284 -4.98 -8.79 -1.59
CA PHE A 284 -5.52 -7.76 -0.71
C PHE A 284 -6.03 -8.40 0.57
N SER A 285 -5.57 -7.93 1.73
CA SER A 285 -6.00 -8.38 3.05
C SER A 285 -6.58 -7.23 3.86
N CYS A 286 -7.73 -7.44 4.50
CA CYS A 286 -8.27 -6.53 5.53
C CYS A 286 -8.90 -7.34 6.67
N ASN A 287 -8.43 -7.08 7.89
CA ASN A 287 -8.73 -7.89 9.08
C ASN A 287 -9.99 -7.45 9.85
N ASN A 288 -10.64 -6.35 9.46
CA ASN A 288 -11.82 -5.83 10.15
C ASN A 288 -13.04 -5.80 9.23
N ASP A 289 -14.24 -5.89 9.80
CA ASP A 289 -15.50 -5.87 9.06
C ASP A 289 -15.80 -4.48 8.51
N MET A 290 -15.49 -4.26 7.24
CA MET A 290 -15.72 -3.02 6.50
C MET A 290 -16.58 -3.25 5.27
N ILE A 291 -17.10 -2.18 4.68
CA ILE A 291 -17.78 -2.22 3.39
C ILE A 291 -16.88 -1.55 2.35
N PHE A 292 -16.50 -2.28 1.31
CA PHE A 292 -15.66 -1.74 0.24
C PHE A 292 -16.04 -2.23 -1.15
N SER A 293 -15.59 -1.52 -2.16
CA SER A 293 -15.73 -1.85 -3.57
C SER A 293 -14.37 -2.00 -4.21
N VAL A 294 -14.21 -2.98 -5.10
CA VAL A 294 -12.98 -3.21 -5.86
C VAL A 294 -13.26 -2.91 -7.33
N ASN A 295 -12.41 -2.09 -7.92
CA ASN A 295 -12.55 -1.63 -9.29
C ASN A 295 -11.27 -1.90 -10.09
N PHE A 296 -11.27 -2.92 -10.96
CA PHE A 296 -10.11 -3.20 -11.80
C PHE A 296 -10.07 -2.24 -13.00
N THR A 297 -8.98 -1.49 -13.14
CA THR A 297 -8.75 -0.60 -14.30
C THR A 297 -7.87 -1.24 -15.37
N LYS A 298 -7.25 -2.39 -15.05
CA LYS A 298 -6.42 -3.20 -15.95
C LYS A 298 -6.74 -4.68 -15.79
N LYS A 299 -6.36 -5.49 -16.79
CA LYS A 299 -6.47 -6.95 -16.72
C LYS A 299 -5.61 -7.49 -15.57
N VAL A 300 -6.25 -8.23 -14.66
CA VAL A 300 -5.58 -8.98 -13.59
C VAL A 300 -5.98 -10.45 -13.73
N GLU A 301 -5.03 -11.33 -14.01
CA GLU A 301 -5.34 -12.75 -14.23
C GLU A 301 -5.79 -13.44 -12.96
N ASN A 302 -5.07 -13.21 -11.85
CA ASN A 302 -5.40 -13.76 -10.54
C ASN A 302 -5.32 -12.66 -9.48
N PHE A 303 -6.38 -12.53 -8.69
CA PHE A 303 -6.46 -11.59 -7.57
C PHE A 303 -7.07 -12.28 -6.36
N VAL A 304 -6.50 -12.06 -5.17
CA VAL A 304 -6.95 -12.68 -3.93
C VAL A 304 -7.45 -11.59 -2.99
N ILE A 305 -8.66 -11.74 -2.48
CA ILE A 305 -9.25 -10.91 -1.42
C ILE A 305 -9.33 -11.79 -0.18
N ASN A 306 -8.53 -11.48 0.83
CA ASN A 306 -8.57 -12.14 2.13
C ASN A 306 -9.19 -11.20 3.16
N SER A 307 -10.48 -11.36 3.43
CA SER A 307 -11.18 -10.50 4.37
C SER A 307 -12.42 -11.16 4.99
N SER A 308 -12.84 -10.64 6.15
CA SER A 308 -14.18 -10.87 6.72
C SER A 308 -15.19 -9.79 6.35
N SER A 309 -14.72 -8.72 5.69
CA SER A 309 -15.52 -7.56 5.26
C SER A 309 -16.61 -7.89 4.24
N LYS A 310 -17.50 -6.92 4.00
CA LYS A 310 -18.49 -6.94 2.92
C LYS A 310 -17.95 -6.23 1.67
N ILE A 311 -18.03 -6.88 0.52
CA ILE A 311 -17.76 -6.30 -0.79
C ILE A 311 -19.07 -5.76 -1.37
N ALA A 312 -19.22 -4.44 -1.44
CA ALA A 312 -20.38 -3.77 -2.02
C ALA A 312 -20.46 -3.96 -3.54
N SER A 313 -19.33 -3.83 -4.23
CA SER A 313 -19.24 -4.12 -5.67
C SER A 313 -17.87 -4.62 -6.07
N LEU A 314 -17.84 -5.54 -7.03
CA LEU A 314 -16.63 -6.07 -7.66
C LEU A 314 -16.71 -5.82 -9.17
N ASN A 315 -15.97 -4.83 -9.66
CA ASN A 315 -15.94 -4.49 -11.08
C ASN A 315 -14.76 -5.19 -11.76
N LEU A 316 -15.04 -6.17 -12.62
CA LEU A 316 -14.07 -7.08 -13.21
C LEU A 316 -13.62 -6.62 -14.60
N PHE A 317 -12.36 -6.91 -14.94
CA PHE A 317 -11.89 -6.89 -16.33
C PHE A 317 -12.01 -8.30 -16.93
N SER A 318 -11.99 -8.43 -18.26
CA SER A 318 -12.13 -9.74 -18.90
C SER A 318 -10.95 -10.67 -18.61
N ASN A 319 -11.24 -11.98 -18.59
CA ASN A 319 -10.28 -13.05 -18.31
C ASN A 319 -9.58 -12.92 -16.95
N SER A 320 -10.31 -12.41 -15.95
CA SER A 320 -9.88 -12.32 -14.55
C SER A 320 -10.41 -13.47 -13.69
N SER A 321 -9.59 -13.93 -12.76
CA SER A 321 -9.96 -14.88 -11.70
C SER A 321 -9.78 -14.22 -10.34
N VAL A 322 -10.87 -14.09 -9.58
CA VAL A 322 -10.85 -13.49 -8.24
C VAL A 322 -11.17 -14.55 -7.20
N PHE A 323 -10.28 -14.70 -6.23
CA PHE A 323 -10.42 -15.62 -5.10
C PHE A 323 -10.79 -14.81 -3.87
N ILE A 324 -11.94 -15.10 -3.27
CA ILE A 324 -12.40 -14.48 -2.03
C ILE A 324 -12.25 -15.50 -0.91
N LEU A 325 -11.29 -15.22 -0.04
CA LEU A 325 -10.91 -15.98 1.13
C LEU A 325 -11.47 -15.29 2.39
N GLY A 326 -12.01 -16.07 3.33
CA GLY A 326 -12.65 -15.57 4.53
C GLY A 326 -14.16 -15.36 4.39
N LYS A 327 -14.84 -15.09 5.52
CA LYS A 327 -16.30 -14.95 5.64
C LYS A 327 -16.81 -13.63 5.06
N THR A 328 -16.49 -13.35 3.81
CA THR A 328 -16.85 -12.13 3.10
C THR A 328 -18.26 -12.23 2.51
N LYS A 329 -19.02 -11.12 2.57
CA LYS A 329 -20.29 -10.98 1.84
C LYS A 329 -20.10 -10.20 0.56
N LEU A 330 -20.45 -10.76 -0.60
CA LEU A 330 -20.37 -10.06 -1.89
C LEU A 330 -21.77 -9.72 -2.41
N ASN A 331 -21.99 -8.43 -2.67
CA ASN A 331 -23.30 -7.90 -3.06
C ASN A 331 -23.52 -7.88 -4.57
N ASN A 332 -22.59 -7.29 -5.32
CA ASN A 332 -22.75 -7.03 -6.75
C ASN A 332 -21.43 -7.29 -7.50
N ILE A 333 -21.53 -7.80 -8.72
CA ILE A 333 -20.41 -8.04 -9.63
C ILE A 333 -20.75 -7.41 -10.97
N MET A 334 -19.86 -6.55 -11.48
CA MET A 334 -20.07 -5.85 -12.74
C MET A 334 -18.94 -6.16 -13.73
N PRO A 335 -19.21 -6.78 -14.89
CA PRO A 335 -18.22 -6.94 -15.94
C PRO A 335 -17.95 -5.59 -16.62
N MET A 336 -16.69 -5.15 -16.62
CA MET A 336 -16.24 -3.94 -17.32
C MET A 336 -15.47 -4.32 -18.58
N TYR A 337 -15.88 -3.77 -19.72
CA TYR A 337 -15.23 -3.96 -21.03
C TYR A 337 -15.17 -5.40 -21.53
N PHE A 338 -16.13 -6.25 -21.16
CA PHE A 338 -16.18 -7.63 -21.66
C PHE A 338 -16.58 -7.65 -23.14
N GLY A 339 -15.79 -8.34 -23.95
CA GLY A 339 -16.20 -8.81 -25.27
C GLY A 339 -17.29 -9.88 -25.18
N GLU A 340 -17.86 -10.24 -26.32
CA GLU A 340 -18.95 -11.24 -26.41
C GLU A 340 -18.53 -12.63 -25.91
N PHE A 341 -17.25 -12.98 -26.09
CA PHE A 341 -16.68 -14.28 -25.71
C PHE A 341 -15.90 -14.26 -24.40
N ASP A 342 -15.76 -13.09 -23.78
CA ASP A 342 -14.97 -12.94 -22.58
C ASP A 342 -15.65 -13.55 -21.36
N ARG A 343 -14.85 -14.19 -20.51
CA ARG A 343 -15.30 -14.83 -19.29
C ARG A 343 -14.40 -14.45 -18.13
N SER A 344 -14.94 -14.49 -16.93
CA SER A 344 -14.18 -14.32 -15.70
C SER A 344 -14.78 -15.17 -14.61
N TYR A 345 -13.97 -15.51 -13.63
CA TYR A 345 -14.38 -16.42 -12.56
C TYR A 345 -14.22 -15.75 -11.21
N VAL A 346 -15.23 -15.90 -10.36
CA VAL A 346 -15.16 -15.49 -8.95
C VAL A 346 -15.36 -16.74 -8.10
N ILE A 347 -14.40 -17.01 -7.22
CA ILE A 347 -14.36 -18.20 -6.37
C ILE A 347 -14.49 -17.75 -4.93
N MET A 348 -15.49 -18.25 -4.21
CA MET A 348 -15.77 -17.93 -2.81
C MET A 348 -15.63 -19.21 -1.98
N ILE A 349 -14.53 -19.31 -1.22
CA ILE A 349 -14.21 -20.53 -0.46
C ILE A 349 -14.97 -20.56 0.88
N ASP A 350 -15.06 -19.41 1.56
CA ASP A 350 -15.77 -19.24 2.84
C ASP A 350 -16.75 -18.04 2.84
N GLY A 351 -16.94 -17.40 1.69
CA GLY A 351 -17.80 -16.22 1.51
C GLY A 351 -19.25 -16.57 1.16
N THR A 352 -20.16 -15.63 1.39
CA THR A 352 -21.57 -15.75 0.99
C THR A 352 -21.96 -14.61 0.05
N LEU A 353 -22.39 -14.92 -1.18
CA LEU A 353 -23.09 -13.94 -2.01
C LEU A 353 -24.47 -13.69 -1.39
N ASN A 354 -24.97 -12.45 -1.37
CA ASN A 354 -26.36 -12.13 -1.03
C ASN A 354 -27.30 -13.14 -1.72
N SER A 355 -27.80 -14.13 -0.96
CA SER A 355 -28.77 -15.16 -1.33
C SER A 355 -28.41 -16.33 -2.27
N ASN A 356 -27.24 -16.40 -2.91
CA ASN A 356 -27.01 -17.41 -3.97
C ASN A 356 -26.09 -18.60 -3.63
N ASN A 357 -25.53 -18.73 -2.42
CA ASN A 357 -24.78 -19.91 -1.91
C ASN A 357 -23.87 -20.63 -2.94
N CYS A 358 -23.27 -19.85 -3.82
CA CYS A 358 -22.51 -20.31 -4.97
C CYS A 358 -21.01 -20.18 -4.66
N ILE A 359 -20.26 -21.25 -4.84
CA ILE A 359 -18.80 -21.30 -4.63
C ILE A 359 -18.06 -20.78 -5.87
N LEU A 360 -18.53 -21.13 -7.08
CA LEU A 360 -17.89 -20.75 -8.35
C LEU A 360 -18.86 -20.03 -9.26
N LEU A 361 -18.57 -18.76 -9.54
CA LEU A 361 -19.33 -17.93 -10.47
C LEU A 361 -18.56 -17.78 -11.78
N GLU A 362 -19.25 -17.97 -12.90
CA GLU A 362 -18.81 -17.55 -14.24
C GLU A 362 -19.53 -16.25 -14.59
N ILE A 363 -18.75 -15.22 -14.93
CA ILE A 363 -19.23 -13.91 -15.33
C ILE A 363 -18.96 -13.76 -16.83
N THR A 364 -19.98 -13.38 -17.59
CA THR A 364 -19.88 -12.94 -18.98
C THR A 364 -20.43 -11.53 -19.11
N LYS A 365 -20.37 -10.96 -20.32
CA LYS A 365 -20.95 -9.63 -20.61
C LYS A 365 -22.45 -9.52 -20.25
N GLU A 366 -23.20 -10.60 -20.44
CA GLU A 366 -24.67 -10.58 -20.34
C GLU A 366 -25.22 -11.18 -19.04
N LYS A 367 -24.48 -12.12 -18.42
CA LYS A 367 -24.98 -12.85 -17.27
C LYS A 367 -23.89 -13.31 -16.32
N THR A 368 -24.27 -13.43 -15.05
CA THR A 368 -23.51 -14.14 -14.03
C THR A 368 -24.21 -15.48 -13.77
N THR A 369 -23.50 -16.58 -13.96
CA THR A 369 -24.04 -17.93 -13.72
C THR A 369 -23.21 -18.66 -12.67
N CYS A 370 -23.88 -19.32 -11.73
CA CYS A 370 -23.23 -20.24 -10.84
C CYS A 370 -22.84 -21.53 -11.59
N LYS A 371 -21.66 -22.05 -11.28
CA LYS A 371 -21.16 -23.35 -11.75
C LYS A 371 -21.01 -24.37 -10.65
N LEU A 372 -20.90 -23.94 -9.40
CA LEU A 372 -20.77 -24.82 -8.24
C LEU A 372 -21.45 -24.20 -7.03
N CYS A 373 -22.33 -24.96 -6.39
CA CYS A 373 -23.04 -24.55 -5.16
C CYS A 373 -22.38 -25.12 -3.90
N ASN A 374 -22.67 -24.51 -2.76
CA ASN A 374 -22.34 -25.07 -1.44
C ASN A 374 -23.07 -26.42 -1.20
N SER A 375 -22.57 -27.22 -0.24
CA SER A 375 -23.06 -28.56 0.09
C SER A 375 -24.57 -28.65 0.31
N ASP A 376 -25.17 -27.61 0.87
CA ASP A 376 -26.59 -27.59 1.24
C ASP A 376 -27.52 -27.19 0.09
N TYR A 377 -26.93 -26.82 -1.05
CA TYR A 377 -27.63 -26.28 -2.22
C TYR A 377 -27.33 -27.11 -3.47
N ARG A 378 -28.21 -27.02 -4.46
CA ARG A 378 -28.05 -27.65 -5.77
C ARG A 378 -28.10 -26.63 -6.89
N LEU A 379 -27.37 -26.91 -7.97
CA LEU A 379 -27.35 -26.06 -9.15
C LEU A 379 -28.57 -26.33 -10.02
N TYR A 380 -29.37 -25.31 -10.29
CA TYR A 380 -30.49 -25.33 -11.22
C TYR A 380 -30.45 -24.07 -12.08
N ASP A 381 -30.33 -24.25 -13.39
CA ASP A 381 -30.27 -23.17 -14.38
C ASP A 381 -29.32 -22.01 -14.00
N GLY A 382 -28.10 -22.35 -13.60
CA GLY A 382 -27.09 -21.36 -13.20
C GLY A 382 -27.34 -20.67 -11.85
N THR A 383 -28.31 -21.13 -11.05
CA THR A 383 -28.62 -20.60 -9.71
C THR A 383 -28.55 -21.72 -8.67
N CYS A 384 -28.20 -21.40 -7.42
CA CYS A 384 -28.24 -22.38 -6.33
C CYS A 384 -29.56 -22.30 -5.58
N ILE A 385 -30.23 -23.43 -5.46
CA ILE A 385 -31.47 -23.55 -4.70
C ILE A 385 -31.31 -24.57 -3.57
N ILE A 386 -32.03 -24.35 -2.47
CA ILE A 386 -31.97 -25.20 -1.28
C ILE A 386 -32.36 -26.62 -1.67
N LYS A 387 -31.62 -27.62 -1.19
CA LYS A 387 -32.03 -29.02 -1.31
C LYS A 387 -33.25 -29.24 -0.39
N GLU A 388 -34.33 -29.78 -0.94
CA GLU A 388 -35.46 -30.20 -0.10
C GLU A 388 -34.98 -31.21 0.93
N SER A 389 -35.36 -31.02 2.19
CA SER A 389 -34.90 -31.85 3.31
C SER A 389 -35.25 -33.33 3.15
N ASN A 390 -36.30 -33.62 2.39
CA ASN A 390 -36.83 -34.97 2.21
C ASN A 390 -36.54 -35.53 0.82
N CYS A 391 -35.75 -34.84 -0.03
CA CYS A 391 -35.34 -35.33 -1.33
C CYS A 391 -33.89 -35.84 -1.28
N VAL A 392 -33.69 -37.12 -1.58
CA VAL A 392 -32.39 -37.79 -1.53
C VAL A 392 -31.63 -37.62 -2.85
N ASN A 393 -32.34 -37.63 -3.98
CA ASN A 393 -31.71 -37.59 -5.30
C ASN A 393 -32.39 -36.59 -6.24
N TYR A 394 -31.56 -35.86 -6.99
CA TYR A 394 -31.99 -34.97 -8.08
C TYR A 394 -31.45 -35.47 -9.42
N ASN A 395 -32.23 -35.29 -10.49
CA ASN A 395 -31.75 -35.58 -11.86
C ASN A 395 -30.91 -34.41 -12.43
N LYS A 396 -30.45 -34.56 -13.68
CA LYS A 396 -29.65 -33.51 -14.38
C LYS A 396 -30.41 -32.20 -14.58
N ASN A 397 -31.74 -32.24 -14.61
CA ASN A 397 -32.59 -31.07 -14.67
C ASN A 397 -32.95 -30.56 -13.28
N SER A 398 -32.32 -31.10 -12.23
CA SER A 398 -32.49 -30.63 -10.87
C SER A 398 -33.96 -30.80 -10.41
N ILE A 399 -34.62 -31.88 -10.85
CA ILE A 399 -35.93 -32.30 -10.36
C ILE A 399 -35.72 -33.41 -9.33
N CYS A 400 -36.45 -33.38 -8.22
CA CYS A 400 -36.37 -34.46 -7.24
C CYS A 400 -36.86 -35.76 -7.87
N VAL A 401 -36.05 -36.81 -7.80
CA VAL A 401 -36.37 -38.13 -8.36
C VAL A 401 -36.41 -39.23 -7.31
N SER A 402 -36.08 -38.92 -6.06
CA SER A 402 -36.26 -39.85 -4.95
C SER A 402 -36.33 -39.14 -3.61
N CYS A 403 -37.23 -39.59 -2.75
CA CYS A 403 -37.47 -39.04 -1.42
C CYS A 403 -36.89 -39.91 -0.30
N SER A 404 -36.70 -39.32 0.87
CA SER A 404 -36.30 -39.98 2.11
C SER A 404 -37.37 -40.98 2.55
N SER A 405 -36.98 -42.01 3.32
CA SER A 405 -37.91 -43.03 3.83
C SER A 405 -39.12 -42.38 4.53
N GLY A 406 -40.32 -42.86 4.19
CA GLY A 406 -41.59 -42.32 4.68
C GLY A 406 -42.14 -41.14 3.86
N TYR A 407 -41.44 -40.72 2.80
CA TYR A 407 -41.89 -39.71 1.85
C TYR A 407 -41.97 -40.28 0.43
N VAL A 408 -42.93 -39.81 -0.37
CA VAL A 408 -43.13 -40.19 -1.77
C VAL A 408 -43.26 -38.97 -2.67
N LEU A 409 -42.89 -39.10 -3.94
CA LEU A 409 -43.03 -38.05 -4.95
C LEU A 409 -44.50 -37.86 -5.34
N ASP A 410 -45.00 -36.63 -5.24
CA ASP A 410 -46.26 -36.24 -5.85
C ASP A 410 -46.15 -36.01 -7.37
N ASP A 411 -47.27 -35.71 -8.02
CA ASP A 411 -47.32 -35.44 -9.48
C ASP A 411 -46.54 -34.17 -9.88
N ASN A 412 -46.18 -33.33 -8.92
CA ASN A 412 -45.38 -32.13 -9.09
C ASN A 412 -43.90 -32.34 -8.70
N TYR A 413 -43.49 -33.59 -8.46
CA TYR A 413 -42.13 -33.98 -8.06
C TYR A 413 -41.67 -33.45 -6.69
N ASN A 414 -42.60 -33.19 -5.77
CA ASN A 414 -42.30 -32.84 -4.37
C ASN A 414 -42.38 -34.07 -3.46
N CYS A 415 -41.53 -34.11 -2.44
CA CYS A 415 -41.54 -35.18 -1.44
C CYS A 415 -42.59 -34.94 -0.35
N ILE A 416 -43.68 -35.69 -0.38
CA ILE A 416 -44.77 -35.61 0.60
C ILE A 416 -44.77 -36.81 1.54
N LEU A 417 -45.15 -36.60 2.80
CA LEU A 417 -45.19 -37.66 3.81
C LEU A 417 -46.24 -38.72 3.42
N SER A 418 -45.87 -40.00 3.53
CA SER A 418 -46.78 -41.13 3.30
C SER A 418 -46.72 -42.14 4.44
N GLU A 419 -47.86 -42.38 5.08
CA GLU A 419 -47.99 -43.39 6.13
C GLU A 419 -48.17 -44.82 5.56
N LYS A 420 -48.54 -44.91 4.28
CA LYS A 420 -48.82 -46.16 3.57
C LYS A 420 -47.63 -46.68 2.78
N CYS A 421 -46.69 -45.81 2.44
CA CYS A 421 -45.59 -46.08 1.54
C CYS A 421 -44.28 -45.60 2.15
N GLU A 422 -43.21 -46.35 1.95
CA GLU A 422 -41.89 -45.96 2.44
C GLU A 422 -41.03 -45.32 1.34
N TYR A 423 -41.25 -45.72 0.07
CA TYR A 423 -40.56 -45.19 -1.11
C TYR A 423 -41.50 -45.17 -2.34
N GLY A 424 -41.24 -44.28 -3.31
CA GLY A 424 -41.91 -44.26 -4.61
C GLY A 424 -42.66 -42.95 -4.91
N THR A 425 -43.74 -43.04 -5.69
CA THR A 425 -44.65 -41.91 -5.97
C THR A 425 -45.97 -42.09 -5.20
N THR A 426 -46.84 -41.08 -5.22
CA THR A 426 -48.21 -41.16 -4.68
C THR A 426 -49.06 -42.27 -5.31
N SER A 427 -48.75 -42.64 -6.56
CA SER A 427 -49.48 -43.64 -7.35
C SER A 427 -48.83 -45.03 -7.33
N ASN A 428 -47.50 -45.10 -7.31
CA ASN A 428 -46.73 -46.34 -7.37
C ASN A 428 -45.67 -46.34 -6.27
N CYS A 429 -45.94 -47.07 -5.19
CA CYS A 429 -45.12 -47.01 -3.98
C CYS A 429 -44.83 -48.40 -3.38
N TYR A 430 -43.76 -48.46 -2.60
CA TYR A 430 -43.27 -49.68 -1.96
C TYR A 430 -43.16 -49.47 -0.45
N LYS A 431 -43.48 -50.50 0.33
CA LYS A 431 -43.31 -50.56 1.79
C LYS A 431 -42.49 -51.80 2.10
N TYR A 432 -41.32 -51.65 2.71
CA TYR A 432 -40.29 -52.69 2.64
C TYR A 432 -40.41 -53.74 3.75
N ASN A 433 -40.31 -55.02 3.39
CA ASN A 433 -40.34 -56.13 4.36
C ASN A 433 -39.28 -57.23 4.13
N ASN A 434 -38.25 -57.03 3.30
CA ASN A 434 -37.01 -57.86 3.24
C ASN A 434 -36.07 -57.39 2.09
N CYS A 435 -35.23 -56.38 2.31
CA CYS A 435 -34.04 -56.12 1.48
C CYS A 435 -32.84 -55.75 2.32
N ILE A 436 -31.66 -56.01 1.76
CA ILE A 436 -30.36 -55.70 2.39
C ILE A 436 -30.04 -54.24 2.07
N LEU A 437 -29.98 -53.40 3.10
CA LEU A 437 -29.63 -51.99 2.99
C LEU A 437 -28.15 -51.84 2.64
N ASN A 438 -27.83 -51.21 1.50
CA ASN A 438 -26.48 -50.81 1.14
C ASN A 438 -26.43 -49.28 1.00
N HIS A 439 -25.90 -48.60 2.01
CA HIS A 439 -25.85 -47.14 2.08
C HIS A 439 -25.04 -46.47 0.94
N ASN A 440 -24.21 -47.22 0.22
CA ASN A 440 -23.37 -46.69 -0.84
C ASN A 440 -24.01 -46.83 -2.24
N CYS A 441 -25.17 -47.50 -2.33
CA CYS A 441 -25.86 -47.79 -3.59
C CYS A 441 -27.02 -46.82 -3.83
N ILE A 442 -26.95 -46.05 -4.93
CA ILE A 442 -27.99 -45.09 -5.32
C ILE A 442 -29.12 -45.79 -6.11
N TYR A 443 -28.79 -46.75 -6.99
CA TYR A 443 -29.77 -47.55 -7.75
C TYR A 443 -29.28 -48.98 -7.92
N GLY A 444 -30.11 -50.00 -7.66
CA GLY A 444 -29.75 -51.41 -7.85
C GLY A 444 -30.98 -52.33 -7.89
N ASP A 445 -30.78 -53.58 -8.32
CA ASP A 445 -31.84 -54.59 -8.44
C ASP A 445 -31.95 -55.53 -7.22
N GLY A 446 -31.23 -55.21 -6.14
CA GLY A 446 -31.13 -56.03 -4.93
C GLY A 446 -29.97 -57.04 -4.96
N THR A 447 -29.37 -57.29 -6.13
CA THR A 447 -28.19 -58.15 -6.29
C THR A 447 -26.96 -57.40 -6.80
N VAL A 448 -27.15 -56.40 -7.66
CA VAL A 448 -26.12 -55.54 -8.26
C VAL A 448 -26.55 -54.07 -8.14
N CYS A 449 -25.64 -53.21 -7.70
CA CYS A 449 -25.84 -51.76 -7.72
C CYS A 449 -25.46 -51.19 -9.08
N ILE A 450 -26.47 -50.73 -9.82
CA ILE A 450 -26.33 -50.10 -11.13
C ILE A 450 -25.62 -48.74 -11.01
N LYS A 451 -25.78 -48.01 -9.89
CA LYS A 451 -25.14 -46.71 -9.69
C LYS A 451 -24.84 -46.44 -8.22
N CYS A 452 -23.59 -46.10 -7.92
CA CYS A 452 -23.09 -45.91 -6.57
C CYS A 452 -22.84 -44.43 -6.22
N GLU A 453 -22.96 -44.10 -4.93
CA GLU A 453 -22.61 -42.79 -4.38
C GLU A 453 -21.10 -42.59 -4.40
N THR A 454 -20.38 -43.62 -3.95
CA THR A 454 -18.94 -43.82 -4.10
C THR A 454 -18.67 -45.29 -4.44
N GLY A 455 -17.54 -45.57 -5.11
CA GLY A 455 -17.17 -46.95 -5.50
C GLY A 455 -17.52 -47.34 -6.93
N GLU A 456 -17.50 -48.63 -7.23
CA GLU A 456 -17.66 -49.17 -8.58
C GLU A 456 -19.13 -49.28 -9.04
N SER A 457 -19.43 -48.66 -10.18
CA SER A 457 -20.77 -48.76 -10.80
C SER A 457 -20.97 -50.13 -11.45
N HIS A 458 -22.17 -50.70 -11.33
CA HIS A 458 -22.52 -52.07 -11.74
C HIS A 458 -21.89 -53.18 -10.87
N SER A 459 -21.54 -52.89 -9.62
CA SER A 459 -21.11 -53.86 -8.60
C SER A 459 -21.89 -53.65 -7.30
N LYS A 460 -21.45 -54.16 -6.13
CA LYS A 460 -22.06 -53.83 -4.83
C LYS A 460 -21.61 -52.48 -4.25
N CYS A 461 -21.15 -51.54 -5.09
CA CYS A 461 -20.49 -50.31 -4.65
C CYS A 461 -19.27 -50.58 -3.80
N GLU A 462 -18.54 -51.63 -4.17
CA GLU A 462 -17.26 -51.92 -3.56
C GLU A 462 -16.30 -50.76 -3.87
N ASN A 463 -15.36 -50.54 -2.96
CA ASN A 463 -14.36 -49.50 -3.14
C ASN A 463 -13.65 -49.72 -4.49
N CYS A 464 -13.48 -48.63 -5.24
CA CYS A 464 -12.66 -48.67 -6.43
C CYS A 464 -11.28 -49.23 -6.10
N ALA A 465 -10.70 -50.02 -6.99
CA ALA A 465 -9.34 -50.54 -6.83
C ALA A 465 -8.32 -49.42 -6.52
N ASN A 466 -8.57 -48.20 -7.01
CA ASN A 466 -7.86 -46.99 -6.59
C ASN A 466 -8.56 -46.33 -5.40
N THR A 467 -7.92 -46.34 -4.23
CA THR A 467 -8.43 -45.79 -2.96
C THR A 467 -8.68 -44.28 -2.96
N ASN A 468 -8.06 -43.53 -3.87
CA ASN A 468 -8.23 -42.08 -3.99
C ASN A 468 -9.28 -41.69 -5.05
N CYS A 469 -9.94 -42.69 -5.64
CA CYS A 469 -11.01 -42.54 -6.59
C CYS A 469 -12.37 -42.52 -5.87
N LEU A 470 -13.13 -41.45 -6.06
CA LEU A 470 -14.50 -41.36 -5.55
C LEU A 470 -15.48 -42.20 -6.39
N LYS A 471 -15.26 -42.31 -7.72
CA LYS A 471 -16.14 -43.06 -8.64
C LYS A 471 -15.39 -43.74 -9.77
N CYS A 472 -15.67 -45.01 -10.00
CA CYS A 472 -15.08 -45.80 -11.08
C CYS A 472 -16.11 -46.66 -11.82
N ASN A 473 -15.77 -47.05 -13.06
CA ASN A 473 -16.51 -48.03 -13.86
C ASN A 473 -15.52 -49.06 -14.40
N SER A 474 -15.69 -50.34 -14.10
CA SER A 474 -14.79 -51.43 -14.55
C SER A 474 -13.33 -51.12 -14.17
N ASP A 475 -13.11 -50.77 -12.91
CA ASP A 475 -11.84 -50.29 -12.34
C ASP A 475 -11.23 -49.00 -12.95
N VAL A 476 -11.92 -48.34 -13.87
CA VAL A 476 -11.47 -47.06 -14.46
C VAL A 476 -12.04 -45.87 -13.71
N CYS A 477 -11.20 -45.04 -13.12
CA CYS A 477 -11.65 -43.89 -12.33
C CYS A 477 -12.20 -42.74 -13.19
N ARG A 478 -13.25 -42.09 -12.68
CA ARG A 478 -13.96 -40.96 -13.31
C ARG A 478 -13.97 -39.69 -12.47
N LEU A 479 -13.76 -39.80 -11.15
CA LEU A 479 -13.75 -38.66 -10.25
C LEU A 479 -12.81 -38.93 -9.07
N CYS A 480 -11.90 -37.99 -8.81
CA CYS A 480 -10.92 -38.10 -7.73
C CYS A 480 -11.32 -37.32 -6.47
N GLN A 481 -10.78 -37.74 -5.32
CA GLN A 481 -10.86 -36.99 -4.07
C GLN A 481 -10.13 -35.63 -4.19
N THR A 482 -10.46 -34.68 -3.30
CA THR A 482 -9.77 -33.39 -3.23
C THR A 482 -8.26 -33.57 -3.04
N GLY A 483 -7.46 -32.88 -3.84
CA GLY A 483 -5.99 -33.05 -3.88
C GLY A 483 -5.51 -34.21 -4.78
N TYR A 484 -6.38 -34.82 -5.58
CA TYR A 484 -6.05 -35.86 -6.56
C TYR A 484 -6.63 -35.53 -7.94
N VAL A 485 -5.96 -35.98 -9.01
CA VAL A 485 -6.34 -35.72 -10.42
C VAL A 485 -6.23 -37.00 -11.25
N LEU A 486 -7.01 -37.11 -12.32
CA LEU A 486 -6.95 -38.23 -13.25
C LEU A 486 -5.68 -38.15 -14.10
N ASN A 487 -4.87 -39.21 -14.09
CA ASN A 487 -3.77 -39.38 -15.04
C ASN A 487 -4.27 -39.89 -16.40
N ASP A 488 -3.38 -40.01 -17.38
CA ASP A 488 -3.73 -40.43 -18.74
C ASP A 488 -4.22 -41.90 -18.82
N THR A 489 -3.94 -42.71 -17.78
CA THR A 489 -4.49 -44.07 -17.61
C THR A 489 -5.79 -44.10 -16.79
N LYS A 490 -6.38 -42.93 -16.51
CA LYS A 490 -7.64 -42.74 -15.75
C LYS A 490 -7.59 -43.28 -14.32
N ASN A 491 -6.43 -43.14 -13.67
CA ASN A 491 -6.23 -43.37 -12.24
C ASN A 491 -6.07 -42.05 -11.50
N CYS A 492 -6.60 -41.96 -10.27
CA CYS A 492 -6.38 -40.82 -9.40
C CYS A 492 -4.98 -40.85 -8.83
N VAL A 493 -4.20 -39.84 -9.16
CA VAL A 493 -2.87 -39.59 -8.62
C VAL A 493 -2.90 -38.33 -7.78
N LYS A 494 -2.11 -38.31 -6.72
CA LYS A 494 -2.01 -37.14 -5.83
C LYS A 494 -1.47 -35.96 -6.64
N GLU A 495 -2.19 -34.85 -6.63
CA GLU A 495 -1.71 -33.59 -7.21
C GLU A 495 -0.76 -32.96 -6.18
N SER A 496 0.54 -33.08 -6.43
CA SER A 496 1.60 -32.52 -5.58
C SER A 496 2.03 -31.12 -6.03
N LEU A 497 1.63 -30.72 -7.24
CA LEU A 497 2.11 -29.52 -7.91
C LEU A 497 1.09 -28.39 -7.88
N GLY A 498 -0.03 -28.58 -7.20
CA GLY A 498 -1.13 -27.63 -7.12
C GLY A 498 -2.27 -28.11 -6.24
N PHE A 499 -3.40 -27.43 -6.35
CA PHE A 499 -4.65 -27.84 -5.75
C PHE A 499 -5.60 -28.31 -6.85
N SER A 500 -6.12 -29.52 -6.69
CA SER A 500 -7.05 -30.13 -7.63
C SER A 500 -8.37 -30.46 -6.94
N TYR A 501 -9.44 -30.39 -7.72
CA TYR A 501 -10.76 -30.81 -7.30
C TYR A 501 -11.43 -31.61 -8.42
N GLY A 502 -11.66 -32.89 -8.18
CA GLY A 502 -12.35 -33.78 -9.10
C GLY A 502 -11.50 -34.19 -10.32
N ILE A 503 -11.74 -33.56 -11.48
CA ILE A 503 -11.17 -33.97 -12.78
C ILE A 503 -10.09 -33.01 -13.30
N SER A 504 -9.79 -31.90 -12.62
CA SER A 504 -8.86 -30.89 -13.11
C SER A 504 -8.09 -30.20 -11.99
N THR A 505 -6.90 -29.72 -12.32
CA THR A 505 -6.07 -28.91 -11.42
C THR A 505 -6.54 -27.45 -11.48
N VAL A 506 -6.88 -26.90 -10.32
CA VAL A 506 -7.56 -25.61 -10.14
C VAL A 506 -6.56 -24.47 -9.97
N TYR A 507 -5.43 -24.72 -9.33
CA TYR A 507 -4.29 -23.81 -9.31
C TYR A 507 -2.99 -24.59 -9.07
N CYS A 508 -1.85 -24.00 -9.44
CA CYS A 508 -0.54 -24.60 -9.28
C CYS A 508 0.23 -23.99 -8.11
N ASN A 509 0.99 -24.82 -7.39
CA ASN A 509 1.91 -24.40 -6.35
C ASN A 509 3.02 -23.52 -6.96
N ASN A 510 3.65 -22.70 -6.13
CA ASN A 510 4.83 -21.93 -6.52
C ASN A 510 5.86 -22.87 -7.18
N LYS A 511 6.52 -22.43 -8.27
CA LYS A 511 7.35 -23.22 -9.22
C LYS A 511 6.62 -23.88 -10.38
N PHE A 512 5.29 -23.79 -10.44
CA PHE A 512 4.51 -24.38 -11.51
C PHE A 512 3.52 -23.36 -12.08
N TYR A 513 3.30 -23.43 -13.40
CA TYR A 513 2.32 -22.63 -14.11
C TYR A 513 1.22 -23.53 -14.70
N MET A 514 0.03 -22.98 -14.89
CA MET A 514 -1.10 -23.75 -15.42
C MET A 514 -1.11 -23.70 -16.95
N GLU A 515 -1.16 -24.87 -17.57
CA GLU A 515 -1.31 -25.00 -19.02
C GLU A 515 -2.23 -26.19 -19.31
N ASN A 516 -3.36 -25.95 -20.00
CA ASN A 516 -4.36 -26.99 -20.31
C ASN A 516 -4.78 -27.82 -19.07
N PHE A 517 -5.05 -27.16 -17.95
CA PHE A 517 -5.44 -27.79 -16.68
C PHE A 517 -4.40 -28.73 -16.05
N LYS A 518 -3.13 -28.67 -16.50
CA LYS A 518 -2.00 -29.38 -15.89
C LYS A 518 -0.97 -28.37 -15.37
N CYS A 519 -0.37 -28.66 -14.23
CA CYS A 519 0.73 -27.86 -13.68
C CYS A 519 2.05 -28.24 -14.35
N ARG A 520 2.67 -27.29 -15.03
CA ARG A 520 3.98 -27.47 -15.67
C ARG A 520 5.05 -26.70 -14.92
N ASN A 521 6.24 -27.28 -14.85
CA ASN A 521 7.33 -26.73 -14.07
C ASN A 521 7.92 -25.50 -14.78
N CYS A 522 8.04 -24.40 -14.05
CA CYS A 522 8.64 -23.18 -14.56
C CYS A 522 10.08 -23.38 -15.02
N LEU A 523 10.89 -24.14 -14.28
CA LEU A 523 12.29 -24.44 -14.63
C LEU A 523 12.45 -25.10 -15.99
N THR A 524 11.46 -25.89 -16.42
CA THR A 524 11.53 -26.62 -17.70
C THR A 524 11.21 -25.76 -18.91
N LYS A 525 10.53 -24.63 -18.71
CA LYS A 525 10.13 -23.70 -19.77
C LYS A 525 11.00 -22.44 -19.79
N HIS A 526 11.33 -21.95 -18.61
CA HIS A 526 12.22 -20.83 -18.41
C HIS A 526 13.31 -21.28 -17.44
N GLU A 527 14.54 -21.41 -17.94
CA GLU A 527 15.68 -21.85 -17.15
C GLU A 527 15.88 -20.90 -15.95
N ASN A 528 16.16 -21.45 -14.77
CA ASN A 528 16.37 -20.69 -13.54
C ASN A 528 15.15 -19.87 -13.02
N SER A 529 13.95 -20.21 -13.50
CA SER A 529 12.68 -19.58 -13.09
C SER A 529 12.01 -20.33 -11.93
N ILE A 530 11.83 -19.64 -10.79
CA ILE A 530 11.07 -20.13 -9.62
C ILE A 530 9.57 -19.83 -9.77
N LEU A 531 9.17 -18.84 -10.56
CA LEU A 531 7.77 -18.51 -10.82
C LEU A 531 7.64 -17.98 -12.24
N CYS A 532 6.62 -18.43 -12.95
CA CYS A 532 6.42 -18.10 -14.36
C CYS A 532 4.93 -18.19 -14.73
N ASN A 533 4.58 -17.62 -15.88
CA ASN A 533 3.32 -17.90 -16.56
C ASN A 533 3.60 -18.67 -17.87
N THR A 534 2.63 -18.71 -18.79
CA THR A 534 2.80 -19.41 -20.07
C THR A 534 3.82 -18.76 -21.01
N ASN A 535 4.23 -17.52 -20.77
CA ASN A 535 5.00 -16.72 -21.73
C ASN A 535 6.31 -16.19 -21.15
N ILE A 536 6.38 -15.88 -19.85
CA ILE A 536 7.50 -15.20 -19.19
C ILE A 536 7.77 -15.73 -17.78
N SER A 537 8.98 -15.50 -17.27
CA SER A 537 9.31 -15.64 -15.86
C SER A 537 8.82 -14.44 -15.05
N LEU A 538 8.25 -14.73 -13.89
CA LEU A 538 7.76 -13.77 -12.91
C LEU A 538 8.68 -13.69 -11.68
N ARG A 539 9.48 -14.74 -11.41
CA ARG A 539 10.51 -14.77 -10.37
C ARG A 539 11.62 -15.75 -10.73
N CYS A 540 12.87 -15.31 -10.63
CA CYS A 540 14.03 -16.18 -10.81
C CYS A 540 14.51 -16.80 -9.48
N ASP A 541 15.42 -17.76 -9.59
CA ASP A 541 16.17 -18.28 -8.43
C ASP A 541 17.04 -17.19 -7.79
N ASP A 542 17.41 -17.35 -6.53
CA ASP A 542 18.04 -16.30 -5.69
C ASP A 542 19.39 -15.80 -6.28
N ASN A 543 19.97 -16.55 -7.21
CA ASN A 543 21.18 -16.22 -7.97
C ASN A 543 20.93 -15.64 -9.38
N PHE A 544 19.69 -15.30 -9.73
CA PHE A 544 19.30 -14.88 -11.07
C PHE A 544 18.35 -13.67 -11.03
N ILE A 545 18.37 -12.84 -12.08
CA ILE A 545 17.54 -11.64 -12.25
C ILE A 545 16.66 -11.75 -13.50
N ILE A 546 15.49 -11.11 -13.48
CA ILE A 546 14.55 -11.07 -14.61
C ILE A 546 14.94 -9.95 -15.58
N THR A 547 15.01 -10.26 -16.87
CA THR A 547 15.16 -9.27 -17.96
C THR A 547 13.82 -8.66 -18.38
N GLU A 548 13.82 -7.57 -19.15
CA GLU A 548 12.59 -6.97 -19.70
C GLU A 548 11.75 -7.96 -20.53
N ASP A 549 12.41 -8.91 -21.19
CA ASP A 549 11.75 -9.98 -21.95
C ASP A 549 11.23 -11.14 -21.06
N GLY A 550 11.43 -11.09 -19.74
CA GLY A 550 10.96 -12.11 -18.81
C GLY A 550 11.84 -13.35 -18.70
N ASN A 551 13.15 -13.25 -18.97
CA ASN A 551 14.11 -14.35 -18.85
C ASN A 551 14.98 -14.22 -17.58
N CYS A 552 15.46 -15.35 -17.04
CA CYS A 552 16.30 -15.38 -15.85
C CYS A 552 17.78 -15.50 -16.19
N ILE A 553 18.58 -14.48 -15.86
CA ILE A 553 20.03 -14.44 -16.10
C ILE A 553 20.82 -14.38 -14.79
N THR A 554 22.03 -14.95 -14.77
CA THR A 554 22.88 -15.07 -13.57
C THR A 554 23.25 -13.71 -12.96
N LYS A 555 23.28 -13.66 -11.62
CA LYS A 555 23.76 -12.54 -10.80
C LYS A 555 25.30 -12.44 -10.74
N ASN A 556 26.00 -13.51 -11.13
CA ASN A 556 27.46 -13.51 -11.22
C ASN A 556 27.89 -13.01 -12.59
N CYS A 557 28.55 -11.87 -12.61
CA CYS A 557 29.14 -11.28 -13.79
C CYS A 557 30.37 -12.06 -14.26
N LYS A 558 30.64 -12.04 -15.57
CA LYS A 558 31.84 -12.71 -16.12
C LYS A 558 33.11 -12.02 -15.59
N VAL A 559 34.25 -12.70 -15.70
CA VAL A 559 35.55 -12.09 -15.43
C VAL A 559 35.68 -10.83 -16.30
N ASN A 560 35.88 -9.67 -15.66
CA ASN A 560 35.92 -8.30 -16.22
C ASN A 560 34.59 -7.53 -16.32
N GLU A 561 33.49 -8.06 -15.79
CA GLU A 561 32.22 -7.34 -15.64
C GLU A 561 31.96 -7.02 -14.15
N ILE A 562 31.26 -5.91 -13.88
CA ILE A 562 30.83 -5.47 -12.55
C ILE A 562 29.30 -5.43 -12.48
N ASN A 563 28.76 -5.58 -11.26
CA ASN A 563 27.34 -5.33 -11.02
C ASN A 563 27.09 -3.82 -11.05
N GLU A 564 26.16 -3.41 -11.89
CA GLU A 564 25.60 -2.07 -11.88
C GLU A 564 24.48 -1.96 -10.81
N GLU A 565 23.97 -0.76 -10.51
CA GLU A 565 23.08 -0.55 -9.34
C GLU A 565 21.74 -1.31 -9.40
N ASN A 566 21.29 -1.68 -10.60
CA ASN A 566 20.07 -2.49 -10.79
C ASN A 566 20.34 -4.01 -10.66
N GLY A 567 21.58 -4.42 -10.41
CA GLY A 567 22.01 -5.80 -10.30
C GLY A 567 22.32 -6.51 -11.63
N GLN A 568 22.29 -5.81 -12.77
CA GLN A 568 22.76 -6.32 -14.07
C GLN A 568 24.28 -6.20 -14.20
N CYS A 569 24.87 -7.09 -14.98
CA CYS A 569 26.31 -7.10 -15.23
C CYS A 569 26.66 -6.18 -16.40
N THR A 570 27.65 -5.32 -16.21
CA THR A 570 28.15 -4.40 -17.22
C THR A 570 29.68 -4.35 -17.22
N LEU A 571 30.28 -3.81 -18.28
CA LEU A 571 31.72 -3.54 -18.30
C LEU A 571 32.01 -2.31 -17.43
N PRO A 572 33.12 -2.31 -16.66
CA PRO A 572 33.56 -1.13 -15.93
C PRO A 572 33.72 0.05 -16.88
N GLN A 573 33.02 1.15 -16.61
CA GLN A 573 33.22 2.41 -17.32
C GLN A 573 34.28 3.24 -16.59
N GLU A 574 35.26 3.74 -17.35
CA GLU A 574 36.39 4.46 -16.77
C GLU A 574 35.90 5.72 -16.02
N LYS A 575 36.31 5.88 -14.76
CA LYS A 575 35.99 7.05 -13.92
C LYS A 575 34.50 7.23 -13.62
N CYS A 576 33.71 6.16 -13.76
CA CYS A 576 32.32 6.11 -13.37
C CYS A 576 32.20 5.39 -12.02
N LEU A 577 31.63 6.07 -11.02
CA LEU A 577 31.34 5.51 -9.71
C LEU A 577 30.10 4.61 -9.73
N SER A 578 29.09 4.94 -10.53
CA SER A 578 27.82 4.23 -10.56
C SER A 578 27.24 4.12 -11.96
N ILE A 579 26.84 2.91 -12.35
CA ILE A 579 26.31 2.57 -13.67
C ILE A 579 24.88 2.03 -13.50
N VAL A 580 23.97 2.45 -14.40
CA VAL A 580 22.60 1.92 -14.51
C VAL A 580 22.25 1.76 -15.99
N ASN A 581 21.76 0.59 -16.38
CA ASN A 581 21.40 0.27 -17.77
C ASN A 581 22.54 0.57 -18.75
N ASN A 582 23.78 0.20 -18.37
CA ASN A 582 25.00 0.46 -19.13
C ASN A 582 25.30 1.96 -19.38
N LYS A 583 24.77 2.85 -18.54
CA LYS A 583 25.02 4.30 -18.58
C LYS A 583 25.61 4.75 -17.26
N CYS A 584 26.64 5.60 -17.32
CA CYS A 584 27.13 6.23 -16.11
C CYS A 584 26.10 7.21 -15.56
N ILE A 585 25.88 7.18 -14.25
CA ILE A 585 25.01 8.13 -13.55
C ILE A 585 25.76 8.93 -12.49
N GLU A 586 26.97 8.52 -12.12
CA GLU A 586 27.82 9.21 -11.16
C GLU A 586 29.29 9.05 -11.53
N CYS A 587 30.05 10.15 -11.54
CA CYS A 587 31.46 10.18 -11.94
C CYS A 587 32.41 10.32 -10.73
N ASP A 588 33.64 9.79 -10.86
CA ASP A 588 34.73 9.96 -9.90
C ASP A 588 35.04 11.44 -9.64
N SER A 589 35.64 11.72 -8.48
CA SER A 589 36.10 13.08 -8.13
C SER A 589 36.97 13.67 -9.25
N ASN A 590 36.60 14.87 -9.71
CA ASN A 590 37.19 15.64 -10.83
C ASN A 590 36.66 15.34 -12.25
N TYR A 591 35.61 14.53 -12.39
CA TYR A 591 34.95 14.23 -13.66
C TYR A 591 33.48 14.68 -13.67
N ILE A 592 32.95 15.04 -14.85
CA ILE A 592 31.57 15.48 -15.07
C ILE A 592 30.89 14.52 -16.05
N LEU A 593 29.62 14.23 -15.78
CA LEU A 593 28.76 13.43 -16.66
C LEU A 593 28.39 14.19 -17.94
N THR A 594 28.70 13.61 -19.10
CA THR A 594 28.38 14.18 -20.41
C THR A 594 26.98 13.77 -20.89
N ASN A 595 26.53 14.40 -21.98
CA ASN A 595 25.29 14.05 -22.68
C ASN A 595 25.28 12.62 -23.28
N THR A 596 26.45 11.98 -23.39
CA THR A 596 26.60 10.57 -23.81
C THR A 596 26.62 9.60 -22.64
N PHE A 597 26.36 10.05 -21.40
CA PHE A 597 26.44 9.25 -20.17
C PHE A 597 27.84 8.68 -19.91
N THR A 598 28.88 9.45 -20.20
CA THR A 598 30.29 9.14 -19.93
C THR A 598 30.93 10.21 -19.05
N CYS A 599 32.03 9.89 -18.36
CA CYS A 599 32.71 10.81 -17.45
C CYS A 599 33.93 11.47 -18.10
N GLU A 600 33.96 12.80 -18.14
CA GLU A 600 35.08 13.57 -18.70
C GLU A 600 35.67 14.57 -17.69
N ILE A 601 36.96 14.91 -17.83
CA ILE A 601 37.70 15.77 -16.89
C ILE A 601 37.11 17.18 -16.84
N MET A 602 36.93 17.70 -15.63
CA MET A 602 36.49 19.07 -15.36
C MET A 602 37.56 20.10 -15.76
N ASN A 603 37.54 20.55 -17.03
CA ASN A 603 38.30 21.71 -17.47
C ASN A 603 37.40 22.97 -17.43
N ALA A 604 37.99 24.12 -17.07
CA ALA A 604 37.32 25.41 -16.85
C ALA A 604 36.60 26.02 -18.08
N THR A 605 36.43 25.26 -19.16
CA THR A 605 35.77 25.66 -20.41
C THR A 605 34.43 24.94 -20.67
N ASN A 606 34.04 23.95 -19.86
CA ASN A 606 32.83 23.15 -20.12
C ASN A 606 31.69 23.54 -19.15
N SER A 607 31.01 24.66 -19.44
CA SER A 607 29.65 24.86 -18.93
C SER A 607 28.74 23.82 -19.57
N ILE A 608 27.95 23.08 -18.76
CA ILE A 608 26.92 22.20 -19.31
C ILE A 608 25.96 23.07 -20.12
N GLU A 609 25.71 22.71 -21.37
CA GLU A 609 24.89 23.52 -22.28
C GLU A 609 23.48 23.70 -21.71
N ASN A 610 22.95 24.91 -21.75
CA ASN A 610 21.63 25.28 -21.23
C ASN A 610 21.45 25.01 -19.71
N CYS A 611 22.56 25.05 -18.96
CA CYS A 611 22.60 24.85 -17.52
C CYS A 611 23.01 26.14 -16.79
N LYS A 612 22.14 26.61 -15.92
CA LYS A 612 22.34 27.80 -15.08
C LYS A 612 23.23 27.52 -13.88
N GLN A 613 23.12 26.33 -13.29
CA GLN A 613 23.92 25.91 -12.16
C GLN A 613 24.22 24.40 -12.23
N ASN A 614 25.48 24.02 -12.06
CA ASN A 614 25.92 22.63 -12.04
C ASN A 614 26.71 22.27 -10.76
N ASN A 615 26.78 20.99 -10.47
CA ASN A 615 27.65 20.42 -9.45
C ASN A 615 28.29 19.11 -9.99
N GLN A 616 28.88 18.32 -9.10
CA GLN A 616 29.56 17.06 -9.44
C GLN A 616 28.61 15.97 -10.00
N MET A 617 27.30 16.14 -9.84
CA MET A 617 26.26 15.24 -10.36
C MET A 617 25.70 15.69 -11.73
N GLY A 618 26.25 16.76 -12.33
CA GLY A 618 25.73 17.38 -13.55
C GLY A 618 25.00 18.69 -13.27
N CYS A 619 24.07 19.06 -14.14
CA CYS A 619 23.24 20.24 -13.96
C CYS A 619 22.25 20.08 -12.81
N ILE A 620 22.11 21.10 -11.98
CA ILE A 620 21.11 21.17 -10.90
C ILE A 620 20.03 22.20 -11.17
N GLU A 621 20.29 23.17 -12.04
CA GLU A 621 19.30 24.15 -12.49
C GLU A 621 19.52 24.46 -13.98
N CYS A 622 18.51 24.20 -14.81
CA CYS A 622 18.54 24.48 -16.25
C CYS A 622 18.18 25.93 -16.57
N ASP A 623 18.60 26.39 -17.75
CA ASP A 623 18.17 27.66 -18.32
C ASP A 623 16.68 27.64 -18.66
N PHE A 624 16.09 28.84 -18.75
CA PHE A 624 14.68 29.00 -19.09
C PHE A 624 14.36 28.38 -20.46
N GLY A 625 13.28 27.60 -20.55
CA GLY A 625 12.92 26.82 -21.75
C GLY A 625 13.49 25.40 -21.78
N TYR A 626 14.20 24.98 -20.72
CA TYR A 626 14.74 23.63 -20.57
C TYR A 626 14.30 22.98 -19.26
N TYR A 627 14.11 21.66 -19.27
CA TYR A 627 13.81 20.87 -18.08
C TYR A 627 14.99 19.97 -17.71
N LEU A 628 15.17 19.76 -16.40
CA LEU A 628 16.24 18.93 -15.86
C LEU A 628 15.84 17.45 -15.92
N SER A 629 16.68 16.63 -16.53
CA SER A 629 16.56 15.17 -16.49
C SER A 629 17.95 14.53 -16.40
N HIS A 630 18.17 13.70 -15.38
CA HIS A 630 19.43 12.99 -15.15
C HIS A 630 20.69 13.87 -15.20
N GLY A 631 20.65 15.07 -14.61
CA GLY A 631 21.80 15.99 -14.58
C GLY A 631 22.05 16.73 -15.91
N LEU A 632 21.11 16.68 -16.87
CA LEU A 632 21.19 17.36 -18.17
C LEU A 632 19.94 18.18 -18.45
N CYS A 633 20.08 19.19 -19.30
CA CYS A 633 19.01 20.11 -19.65
C CYS A 633 18.48 19.81 -21.05
N PHE A 634 17.18 19.49 -21.13
CA PHE A 634 16.51 19.15 -22.39
C PHE A 634 15.50 20.24 -22.74
N SER A 635 15.36 20.57 -24.03
CA SER A 635 14.46 21.63 -24.47
C SER A 635 12.98 21.26 -24.26
N CYS A 636 12.19 22.27 -23.90
CA CYS A 636 10.73 22.18 -23.90
C CYS A 636 10.18 22.14 -25.33
N SER A 637 8.97 21.62 -25.49
CA SER A 637 8.25 21.65 -26.77
C SER A 637 7.89 23.09 -27.14
N GLU A 638 7.79 23.39 -28.44
CA GLU A 638 7.56 24.75 -28.98
C GLU A 638 6.29 25.45 -28.46
N ASN A 639 5.32 24.71 -27.94
CA ASN A 639 4.08 25.29 -27.39
C ASN A 639 4.22 25.72 -25.91
N CYS A 640 5.42 25.62 -25.33
CA CYS A 640 5.68 25.72 -23.91
C CYS A 640 6.81 26.69 -23.61
N THR A 641 6.55 27.67 -22.76
CA THR A 641 7.57 28.60 -22.25
C THR A 641 8.41 27.96 -21.15
N SER A 642 7.84 27.02 -20.38
CA SER A 642 8.58 26.19 -19.42
C SER A 642 7.90 24.83 -19.24
N CYS A 643 8.69 23.80 -18.91
CA CYS A 643 8.23 22.41 -18.79
C CYS A 643 8.93 21.66 -17.65
N ILE A 644 8.37 20.51 -17.26
CA ILE A 644 8.83 19.71 -16.13
C ILE A 644 8.77 18.22 -16.47
N GLU A 645 9.76 17.43 -16.05
CA GLU A 645 9.93 15.98 -16.27
C GLU A 645 10.06 15.53 -17.74
N THR A 646 9.28 16.09 -18.66
CA THR A 646 9.31 15.80 -20.10
C THR A 646 9.09 17.09 -20.89
N SER A 647 9.49 17.08 -22.17
CA SER A 647 9.34 18.27 -23.04
C SER A 647 7.90 18.70 -23.27
N THR A 648 6.91 17.84 -22.98
CA THR A 648 5.47 18.06 -23.28
C THR A 648 4.61 18.35 -22.05
N LYS A 649 5.16 18.22 -20.84
CA LYS A 649 4.49 18.59 -19.58
C LYS A 649 4.85 20.01 -19.22
N CYS A 650 3.99 20.95 -19.59
CA CYS A 650 4.31 22.35 -19.59
C CYS A 650 3.80 23.03 -18.33
N LEU A 651 4.69 23.72 -17.62
CA LEU A 651 4.36 24.55 -16.46
C LEU A 651 3.78 25.88 -16.90
N SER A 652 4.23 26.39 -18.05
CA SER A 652 3.67 27.58 -18.68
C SER A 652 3.64 27.41 -20.20
N CYS A 653 2.63 27.98 -20.82
CA CYS A 653 2.41 27.90 -22.27
C CYS A 653 2.92 29.13 -23.01
N GLU A 654 3.20 28.96 -24.29
CA GLU A 654 3.48 30.07 -25.19
C GLU A 654 2.26 30.96 -25.40
N ILE A 655 2.50 32.17 -25.93
CA ILE A 655 1.44 33.07 -26.36
C ILE A 655 0.50 32.33 -27.31
N ASP A 656 -0.81 32.55 -27.13
CA ASP A 656 -1.92 31.88 -27.84
C ASP A 656 -2.27 30.44 -27.42
N TYR A 657 -1.65 29.93 -26.36
CA TYR A 657 -2.01 28.67 -25.71
C TYR A 657 -2.39 28.88 -24.23
N TYR A 658 -3.17 27.94 -23.68
CA TYR A 658 -3.48 27.85 -22.25
C TYR A 658 -3.16 26.46 -21.72
N GLN A 659 -2.84 26.38 -20.44
CA GLN A 659 -2.59 25.10 -19.79
C GLN A 659 -3.93 24.39 -19.55
N GLY A 660 -4.16 23.32 -20.30
CA GLY A 660 -5.26 22.39 -20.12
C GLY A 660 -4.91 21.26 -19.16
N ASP A 661 -5.76 20.23 -19.13
CA ASP A 661 -5.58 19.07 -18.26
C ASP A 661 -4.24 18.35 -18.55
N ASN A 662 -3.64 17.78 -17.49
CA ASN A 662 -2.36 17.06 -17.54
C ASN A 662 -1.18 17.90 -18.09
N TYR A 663 -1.10 19.18 -17.75
CA TYR A 663 0.02 20.06 -18.11
C TYR A 663 0.19 20.26 -19.64
N LYS A 664 -0.85 20.02 -20.44
CA LYS A 664 -0.79 20.21 -21.90
C LYS A 664 -1.17 21.63 -22.28
N CYS A 665 -0.37 22.26 -23.13
CA CYS A 665 -0.72 23.55 -23.73
C CYS A 665 -1.67 23.35 -24.90
N LEU A 666 -2.91 23.83 -24.74
CA LEU A 666 -3.97 23.77 -25.75
C LEU A 666 -4.16 25.14 -26.41
N PRO A 667 -4.52 25.20 -27.70
CA PRO A 667 -4.72 26.48 -28.38
C PRO A 667 -5.87 27.27 -27.76
N ASN A 668 -5.71 28.58 -27.61
CA ASN A 668 -6.76 29.48 -27.12
C ASN A 668 -8.02 29.48 -27.99
N GLY A 669 -7.96 29.00 -29.24
CA GLY A 669 -9.13 28.77 -30.09
C GLY A 669 -10.13 27.77 -29.48
N GLU A 670 -9.66 26.80 -28.68
CA GLU A 670 -10.52 25.83 -27.99
C GLU A 670 -11.22 26.41 -26.74
N LEU A 671 -10.74 27.55 -26.22
CA LEU A 671 -11.38 28.28 -25.12
C LEU A 671 -12.63 29.03 -25.59
N THR A 672 -12.67 29.45 -26.86
CA THR A 672 -13.79 30.20 -27.46
C THR A 672 -15.09 29.39 -27.55
N GLU A 673 -15.02 28.06 -27.59
CA GLU A 673 -16.21 27.19 -27.56
C GLU A 673 -16.74 26.91 -26.15
N LYS A 674 -15.95 27.22 -25.11
CA LYS A 674 -16.25 26.85 -23.71
C LYS A 674 -16.56 28.06 -22.81
N CYS A 675 -16.23 29.28 -23.22
CA CYS A 675 -16.34 30.50 -22.41
C CYS A 675 -17.17 31.60 -23.11
N ASP A 676 -18.19 32.15 -22.43
CA ASP A 676 -19.06 33.21 -22.97
C ASP A 676 -18.39 34.61 -22.99
N LYS A 677 -17.37 34.81 -22.13
CA LYS A 677 -16.54 36.03 -22.06
C LYS A 677 -15.11 35.69 -21.67
N ILE A 678 -14.16 36.33 -22.35
CA ILE A 678 -12.72 36.26 -22.07
C ILE A 678 -12.25 37.69 -21.73
N SER A 679 -11.53 37.86 -20.62
CA SER A 679 -10.97 39.17 -20.25
C SER A 679 -9.82 39.56 -21.18
N THR A 680 -9.92 40.74 -21.81
CA THR A 680 -8.81 41.37 -22.55
C THR A 680 -8.16 42.45 -21.68
N VAL A 681 -6.87 42.29 -21.40
CA VAL A 681 -6.07 43.35 -20.77
C VAL A 681 -5.40 44.15 -21.90
N THR A 682 -5.81 45.40 -22.07
CA THR A 682 -5.10 46.39 -22.90
C THR A 682 -3.90 46.95 -22.12
N THR A 683 -2.81 47.13 -22.85
CA THR A 683 -1.42 47.24 -22.40
C THR A 683 -1.06 48.47 -21.55
N ARG A 684 -0.18 48.31 -20.55
CA ARG A 684 1.22 48.84 -20.52
C ARG A 684 1.92 48.52 -19.18
N ARG A 685 3.04 47.79 -19.28
CA ARG A 685 4.05 47.48 -18.24
C ARG A 685 3.54 46.78 -16.97
N ILE A 686 3.59 45.44 -16.98
CA ILE A 686 4.24 44.52 -16.01
C ILE A 686 3.85 43.08 -16.42
N ILE A 687 4.77 42.17 -16.18
CA ILE A 687 4.87 40.78 -16.64
C ILE A 687 3.90 39.84 -15.87
N PHE A 688 3.31 38.88 -16.60
CA PHE A 688 2.46 37.72 -16.22
C PHE A 688 1.18 37.95 -15.39
N LEU A 689 0.02 37.89 -16.05
CA LEU A 689 -1.28 37.52 -15.45
C LEU A 689 -2.06 36.59 -16.40
N PRO A 690 -2.64 35.48 -15.93
CA PRO A 690 -3.46 34.58 -16.76
C PRO A 690 -4.84 35.20 -17.08
N ARG A 691 -5.39 34.87 -18.26
CA ARG A 691 -6.74 35.29 -18.69
C ARG A 691 -7.80 34.49 -17.92
N PHE A 692 -8.82 35.17 -17.39
CA PHE A 692 -9.93 34.53 -16.64
C PHE A 692 -11.12 34.20 -17.55
N CYS A 693 -11.70 33.00 -17.38
CA CYS A 693 -12.95 32.54 -18.00
C CYS A 693 -14.12 32.64 -17.01
N PHE A 694 -15.24 33.23 -17.43
CA PHE A 694 -16.46 33.36 -16.61
C PHE A 694 -17.63 32.59 -17.26
N LYS A 695 -18.28 31.70 -16.49
CA LYS A 695 -19.49 30.96 -16.91
C LYS A 695 -20.70 31.44 -16.10
N LYS A 696 -21.84 31.71 -16.75
CA LYS A 696 -23.06 32.20 -16.09
C LYS A 696 -23.89 31.00 -15.58
N GLN A 697 -24.20 30.90 -14.29
CA GLN A 697 -25.22 29.96 -13.78
C GLN A 697 -26.27 30.66 -12.92
N ARG A 698 -27.48 30.11 -12.95
CA ARG A 698 -28.72 30.69 -12.41
C ARG A 698 -28.64 30.95 -10.90
N ALA A 699 -29.39 31.98 -10.50
CA ALA A 699 -29.31 32.72 -9.26
C ALA A 699 -29.26 31.89 -7.96
N GLY A 700 -28.36 32.33 -7.07
CA GLY A 700 -28.51 32.21 -5.62
C GLY A 700 -27.58 31.22 -4.95
N VAL A 701 -26.29 31.57 -4.76
CA VAL A 701 -25.45 31.35 -3.56
C VAL A 701 -24.12 32.12 -3.79
N ASN A 702 -23.74 33.00 -2.87
CA ASN A 702 -22.46 33.74 -2.90
C ASN A 702 -21.30 32.83 -2.52
N PHE A 703 -20.15 32.86 -3.23
CA PHE A 703 -18.83 32.60 -2.61
C PHE A 703 -17.63 33.23 -3.35
N PHE A 704 -16.57 33.42 -2.56
CA PHE A 704 -15.26 34.05 -2.78
C PHE A 704 -14.38 33.39 -3.89
N PRO A 705 -13.42 34.13 -4.48
CA PRO A 705 -12.57 33.63 -5.56
C PRO A 705 -11.58 32.56 -5.07
N LYS A 706 -11.56 31.41 -5.75
CA LYS A 706 -10.44 30.45 -5.71
C LYS A 706 -9.40 30.85 -6.74
N THR A 707 -8.21 31.22 -6.28
CA THR A 707 -6.98 31.24 -7.06
C THR A 707 -6.50 29.81 -7.30
N TYR A 708 -6.42 29.41 -8.56
CA TYR A 708 -5.69 28.22 -8.99
C TYR A 708 -4.25 28.67 -9.28
N PHE A 709 -3.28 28.06 -8.59
CA PHE A 709 -1.86 28.17 -8.89
C PHE A 709 -1.46 27.12 -9.92
#